data_AF-A0A4W5QWP5-F1
#
_entry.id   AF-A0A4W5QWP5-F1
#
_cell.length_a   1.000
_cell.length_b   1.000
_cell.length_c   1.000
_cell.angle_alpha   90.00
_cell.angle_beta   90.00
_cell.angle_gamma   90.00
#
_symmetry.space_group_name_H-M   'P 1'
#
loop_
_entity.id
_entity.type
_entity.pdbx_description
1 polymer ?
#
loop_
_entity_poly.entity_id
_entity_poly.type
_entity_poly.pdbx_seq_one_letter_code
_entity_poly.pdbx_strand_id
1 'polypeptide(L)'
;SLLLSSLVLSTALQTTARRPKPSRPAGTGASKAGPSGSVSASAGEMSSSEPSTPAQTPLGAPIIPTPGGLLSPSAPPPPLPSKEEESLRGQVKDLEEKLETLRMKRTEDKVKLKELEKHKIQLEQLQEWKNKMQEQQNDLTKQLKEAKKEAKEAQEAKEHYMEEMADTADAIEMATLDKEMAEERAESLQQEVESLKEKLDELTMDLEILKHEIEEKGSDGAASSYHVKQLEEQNGRLKEALVRMRDLSVSEKQEHVKLQKQTERKSTELDTLRTQREKLQEEMKLAERTIDELKEQVDGALGAEEMVETLTERNLDLEEKVRELRETVIDLEAINEMNDELQENARETELELREMLDLGGGRVREAEKRVEAAQETVADYQQTIKKYRELTAHLQEVNRELTSQQEATAEQQQQPPAEMFDFKIKFAETKAYAKAIEMELRKMEVGQANRQVSLLTSFMPDSFLRHGGDHDCILVLLLIPRLIFKAELISKQAQEKFDLNDNCVERSGMRGAAGEQLSFAAGLVYSLSLLQATLHQYEQALNQCSVEVYQKIGTLYPEMCVHERSLDFLIDLLHKDQLDETVHVAPLTKAIKYYQHLYSIHLAEQTEDCTMHLADHIRFTQSALDCMCVEVGRLRAFLHTGQEKTDLAVLLKDLETSCSDIRQFCKKIRRRMPGTDVPGIPAALTFLQQVTNQHSPSYISVFFPPPGVI
;
A
#
# COMPACT_ATOMS: atom_id res chain seq x y z
N SER A 1 25.41 -39.72 -13.47
CA SER A 1 24.28 -40.66 -13.54
C SER A 1 23.10 -40.02 -12.84
N LEU A 2 22.07 -39.54 -13.54
CA LEU A 2 20.96 -40.32 -14.14
C LEU A 2 20.30 -41.23 -13.07
N LEU A 3 18.99 -41.30 -12.85
CA LEU A 3 17.76 -40.64 -13.32
C LEU A 3 16.62 -41.30 -12.49
N LEU A 4 15.54 -40.54 -12.22
CA LEU A 4 14.12 -40.92 -12.30
C LEU A 4 13.37 -41.81 -11.27
N SER A 5 12.15 -41.30 -11.01
CA SER A 5 10.83 -41.94 -10.80
C SER A 5 10.43 -42.30 -9.36
N SER A 6 9.47 -41.63 -8.74
CA SER A 6 8.01 -41.57 -9.01
C SER A 6 7.30 -42.91 -8.83
N LEU A 7 6.47 -43.03 -7.79
CA LEU A 7 5.23 -43.78 -7.87
C LEU A 7 4.18 -43.28 -6.87
N VAL A 8 3.02 -42.99 -7.44
CA VAL A 8 1.74 -42.59 -6.86
C VAL A 8 1.07 -43.80 -6.21
N LEU A 9 0.40 -43.61 -5.07
CA LEU A 9 -0.78 -44.42 -4.75
C LEU A 9 -1.81 -43.60 -3.93
N SER A 10 -2.97 -43.41 -4.54
CA SER A 10 -4.20 -42.91 -3.93
C SER A 10 -4.86 -43.98 -3.06
N THR A 11 -5.45 -43.58 -1.94
CA THR A 11 -6.65 -44.25 -1.40
C THR A 11 -7.48 -43.25 -0.61
N ALA A 12 -8.76 -43.20 -0.97
CA ALA A 12 -9.82 -42.37 -0.41
C ALA A 12 -10.58 -43.10 0.73
N LEU A 13 -11.16 -42.33 1.65
CA LEU A 13 -12.28 -42.65 2.59
C LEU A 13 -12.58 -41.31 3.30
N GLN A 14 -13.60 -40.50 2.98
CA GLN A 14 -15.07 -40.64 3.02
C GLN A 14 -15.65 -40.88 4.42
N THR A 15 -16.21 -39.83 5.04
CA THR A 15 -17.40 -39.78 5.94
C THR A 15 -17.67 -38.32 6.37
N THR A 16 -18.65 -37.60 5.80
CA THR A 16 -20.05 -37.39 6.24
C THR A 16 -20.29 -36.42 7.42
N ALA A 17 -20.72 -35.20 7.06
CA ALA A 17 -21.85 -34.40 7.56
C ALA A 17 -22.35 -34.51 9.03
N ARG A 18 -22.46 -33.35 9.71
CA ARG A 18 -23.74 -32.88 10.30
C ARG A 18 -23.71 -31.39 10.73
N ARG A 19 -24.75 -30.65 10.29
CA ARG A 19 -25.24 -29.36 10.84
C ARG A 19 -25.99 -29.65 12.16
N PRO A 20 -26.17 -28.70 13.10
CA PRO A 20 -27.27 -27.72 12.98
C PRO A 20 -27.03 -26.31 13.60
N LYS A 21 -27.74 -25.29 13.08
CA LYS A 21 -28.21 -24.06 13.78
C LYS A 21 -29.59 -24.39 14.43
N PRO A 22 -30.31 -23.54 15.21
CA PRO A 22 -30.08 -22.14 15.64
C PRO A 22 -30.39 -21.88 17.14
N SER A 23 -30.13 -20.66 17.68
CA SER A 23 -31.11 -19.85 18.44
C SER A 23 -30.50 -18.63 19.14
N ARG A 24 -31.26 -17.54 19.09
CA ARG A 24 -31.15 -16.26 19.82
C ARG A 24 -31.47 -16.46 21.32
N PRO A 25 -31.11 -15.53 22.23
CA PRO A 25 -32.12 -14.57 22.68
C PRO A 25 -31.59 -13.15 22.97
N ALA A 26 -32.51 -12.27 23.32
CA ALA A 26 -32.37 -10.86 23.68
C ALA A 26 -32.56 -10.64 25.20
N GLY A 27 -32.25 -9.44 25.69
CA GLY A 27 -32.70 -8.89 26.99
C GLY A 27 -31.54 -8.35 27.85
N THR A 28 -31.30 -7.04 27.93
CA THR A 28 -31.81 -6.04 28.91
C THR A 28 -31.23 -6.14 30.32
N GLY A 29 -30.69 -5.03 30.84
CA GLY A 29 -30.49 -4.83 32.28
C GLY A 29 -29.44 -3.78 32.65
N ALA A 30 -29.91 -2.64 33.14
CA ALA A 30 -29.16 -1.49 33.62
C ALA A 30 -28.66 -1.62 35.08
N SER A 31 -27.91 -0.60 35.53
CA SER A 31 -27.67 -0.12 36.93
C SER A 31 -26.27 -0.41 37.48
N LYS A 32 -25.64 0.36 38.37
CA LYS A 32 -25.60 1.79 38.78
C LYS A 32 -24.58 1.85 39.95
N ALA A 33 -23.89 2.99 40.11
CA ALA A 33 -23.27 3.52 41.34
C ALA A 33 -21.96 2.88 41.90
N GLY A 34 -21.01 3.78 42.24
CA GLY A 34 -19.73 3.57 42.96
C GLY A 34 -19.92 3.32 44.48
N PRO A 35 -19.04 3.77 45.42
CA PRO A 35 -18.00 4.82 45.33
C PRO A 35 -16.66 4.52 46.08
N SER A 36 -15.80 5.54 46.18
CA SER A 36 -14.74 5.76 47.19
C SER A 36 -13.43 4.94 47.05
N GLY A 37 -12.22 5.48 47.26
CA GLY A 37 -11.87 6.71 47.97
C GLY A 37 -10.46 7.22 47.68
N SER A 38 -10.29 8.44 48.19
CA SER A 38 -9.14 9.34 48.22
C SER A 38 -7.91 8.81 48.95
N VAL A 39 -6.71 9.20 48.48
CA VAL A 39 -5.61 9.63 49.35
C VAL A 39 -4.86 10.80 48.67
N SER A 40 -4.42 11.73 49.50
CA SER A 40 -3.88 13.06 49.19
C SER A 40 -2.40 13.17 49.61
N ALA A 41 -1.76 14.27 49.19
CA ALA A 41 -0.46 14.82 49.64
C ALA A 41 0.80 14.17 49.03
N SER A 42 1.93 14.85 48.76
CA SER A 42 2.43 16.18 49.12
C SER A 42 3.55 16.60 48.15
N ALA A 43 3.78 17.90 48.08
CA ALA A 43 4.88 18.60 47.42
C ALA A 43 6.23 18.52 48.18
N GLY A 44 7.28 18.97 47.47
CA GLY A 44 8.63 19.34 47.94
C GLY A 44 9.72 18.42 47.38
N GLU A 45 10.93 18.82 46.99
CA GLU A 45 11.61 20.07 46.63
C GLU A 45 13.08 19.63 46.31
N MET A 46 13.91 20.55 45.78
CA MET A 46 15.38 20.46 45.57
C MET A 46 15.84 19.81 44.24
N SER A 47 16.89 20.26 43.55
CA SER A 47 17.81 21.40 43.63
C SER A 47 18.81 21.22 42.48
N SER A 48 19.19 22.28 41.76
CA SER A 48 20.58 22.46 41.31
C SER A 48 20.80 23.83 40.68
N SER A 49 21.89 24.44 41.13
CA SER A 49 22.38 25.81 40.99
C SER A 49 23.07 26.13 39.66
N GLU A 50 23.13 27.43 39.35
CA GLU A 50 23.96 28.09 38.33
C GLU A 50 25.49 27.91 38.58
N PRO A 51 26.33 28.25 37.57
CA PRO A 51 27.03 29.54 37.67
C PRO A 51 27.26 30.31 36.33
N SER A 52 27.13 31.65 36.44
CA SER A 52 28.03 32.76 35.99
C SER A 52 28.74 32.78 34.61
N THR A 53 28.33 33.77 33.77
CA THR A 53 29.06 34.83 32.97
C THR A 53 30.56 34.70 32.56
N PRO A 54 31.12 35.42 31.53
CA PRO A 54 30.73 36.75 30.99
C PRO A 54 30.88 37.00 29.46
N ALA A 55 30.51 38.22 29.05
CA ALA A 55 30.65 38.85 27.73
C ALA A 55 32.09 39.30 27.38
N GLN A 56 32.43 39.39 26.08
CA GLN A 56 33.29 40.44 25.46
C GLN A 56 33.44 40.25 23.92
N THR A 57 33.15 41.30 23.14
CA THR A 57 33.72 41.64 21.81
C THR A 57 35.01 42.47 22.01
N PRO A 58 35.78 42.94 20.99
CA PRO A 58 36.20 42.41 19.68
C PRO A 58 37.74 42.58 19.42
N LEU A 59 38.32 42.01 18.35
CA LEU A 59 39.64 42.32 17.73
C LEU A 59 39.65 41.64 16.34
N GLY A 60 40.13 42.16 15.22
CA GLY A 60 40.99 43.32 14.94
C GLY A 60 42.26 42.87 14.20
N ALA A 61 42.44 43.37 12.96
CA ALA A 61 43.68 43.52 12.16
C ALA A 61 44.02 42.45 11.07
N PRO A 62 44.86 42.76 10.05
CA PRO A 62 45.52 44.04 9.72
C PRO A 62 45.43 44.51 8.23
N ILE A 63 45.70 45.81 8.03
CA ILE A 63 46.11 46.48 6.77
C ILE A 63 47.61 46.82 6.87
N ILE A 64 48.35 46.94 5.74
CA ILE A 64 49.44 47.92 5.39
C ILE A 64 50.33 47.37 4.22
N PRO A 65 50.92 48.16 3.27
CA PRO A 65 50.62 49.53 2.79
C PRO A 65 51.01 49.95 1.31
N THR A 66 50.43 51.07 0.82
CA THR A 66 50.99 52.22 0.00
C THR A 66 51.61 52.09 -1.42
N PRO A 67 51.87 53.20 -2.20
CA PRO A 67 51.20 54.53 -2.33
C PRO A 67 51.11 55.09 -3.80
N GLY A 68 50.36 56.20 -4.00
CA GLY A 68 50.78 57.31 -4.89
C GLY A 68 49.79 57.84 -5.96
N GLY A 69 49.46 59.15 -5.86
CA GLY A 69 49.43 60.05 -7.05
C GLY A 69 48.11 60.66 -7.54
N LEU A 70 47.89 61.93 -7.17
CA LEU A 70 47.55 63.07 -8.07
C LEU A 70 46.11 63.32 -8.62
N LEU A 71 45.60 64.51 -8.25
CA LEU A 71 44.85 65.53 -9.03
C LEU A 71 43.31 65.42 -9.26
N SER A 72 42.62 66.50 -8.84
CA SER A 72 41.26 66.98 -9.20
C SER A 72 41.04 67.12 -10.74
N PRO A 73 39.83 67.44 -11.31
CA PRO A 73 38.63 68.06 -10.70
C PRO A 73 37.21 67.63 -11.19
N SER A 74 36.19 68.04 -10.43
CA SER A 74 34.81 68.44 -10.83
C SER A 74 33.94 67.51 -11.71
N ALA A 75 32.86 66.98 -11.11
CA ALA A 75 31.63 66.56 -11.79
C ALA A 75 30.39 66.95 -10.92
N PRO A 76 29.24 67.27 -11.54
CA PRO A 76 28.12 67.98 -10.89
C PRO A 76 27.35 67.11 -9.87
N PRO A 77 26.61 67.71 -8.92
CA PRO A 77 25.85 66.96 -7.93
C PRO A 77 24.72 66.15 -8.60
N PRO A 78 24.42 64.92 -8.13
CA PRO A 78 23.25 64.19 -8.59
C PRO A 78 21.97 64.93 -8.16
N PRO A 79 20.85 64.80 -8.90
CA PRO A 79 19.61 65.46 -8.56
C PRO A 79 19.13 65.00 -7.18
N LEU A 80 18.65 65.93 -6.38
CA LEU A 80 17.94 65.64 -5.12
C LEU A 80 16.81 64.64 -5.42
N PRO A 81 16.65 63.56 -4.65
CA PRO A 81 15.57 62.61 -4.85
C PRO A 81 14.26 63.37 -4.74
N SER A 82 13.39 63.22 -5.74
CA SER A 82 12.05 63.80 -5.68
C SER A 82 11.32 63.21 -4.47
N LYS A 83 10.39 63.94 -3.85
CA LYS A 83 9.56 63.43 -2.73
C LYS A 83 8.87 62.10 -3.05
N GLU A 84 8.70 61.77 -4.33
CA GLU A 84 8.21 60.47 -4.80
C GLU A 84 9.23 59.35 -4.61
N GLU A 85 10.54 59.57 -4.83
CA GLU A 85 11.56 58.56 -4.59
C GLU A 85 11.71 58.23 -3.09
N GLU A 86 11.59 59.22 -2.20
CA GLU A 86 11.57 58.98 -0.75
C GLU A 86 10.29 58.24 -0.31
N SER A 87 9.14 58.56 -0.91
CA SER A 87 7.88 57.85 -0.64
C SER A 87 7.92 56.41 -1.13
N LEU A 88 8.48 56.16 -2.33
CA LEU A 88 8.67 54.82 -2.88
C LEU A 88 9.68 54.02 -2.06
N ARG A 89 10.77 54.65 -1.60
CA ARG A 89 11.73 54.01 -0.66
C ARG A 89 11.07 53.64 0.67
N GLY A 90 10.17 54.48 1.18
CA GLY A 90 9.36 54.16 2.36
C GLY A 90 8.43 52.97 2.12
N GLN A 91 7.73 52.92 0.99
CA GLN A 91 6.86 51.80 0.63
C GLN A 91 7.64 50.50 0.42
N VAL A 92 8.82 50.56 -0.21
CA VAL A 92 9.70 49.40 -0.37
C VAL A 92 10.13 48.87 1.00
N LYS A 93 10.50 49.76 1.93
CA LYS A 93 10.89 49.36 3.29
C LYS A 93 9.71 48.76 4.07
N ASP A 94 8.51 49.33 3.97
CA ASP A 94 7.29 48.78 4.58
C ASP A 94 6.91 47.41 3.99
N LEU A 95 7.13 47.22 2.69
CA LEU A 95 6.91 45.94 2.01
C LEU A 95 7.98 44.91 2.40
N GLU A 96 9.24 45.32 2.54
CA GLU A 96 10.32 44.49 3.06
C GLU A 96 10.04 44.03 4.49
N GLU A 97 9.61 44.93 5.38
CA GLU A 97 9.23 44.58 6.77
C GLU A 97 8.00 43.64 6.81
N LYS A 98 7.02 43.84 5.93
CA LYS A 98 5.89 42.89 5.78
C LYS A 98 6.34 41.52 5.26
N LEU A 99 7.31 41.49 4.36
CA LEU A 99 7.84 40.25 3.81
C LEU A 99 8.66 39.50 4.88
N GLU A 100 9.43 40.23 5.69
CA GLU A 100 10.19 39.69 6.83
C GLU A 100 9.26 39.10 7.90
N THR A 101 8.18 39.79 8.26
CA THR A 101 7.19 39.27 9.21
C THR A 101 6.42 38.06 8.69
N LEU A 102 6.13 38.00 7.37
CA LEU A 102 5.53 36.81 6.75
C LEU A 102 6.51 35.64 6.69
N ARG A 103 7.81 35.90 6.50
CA ARG A 103 8.86 34.87 6.60
C ARG A 103 8.95 34.31 8.01
N MET A 104 8.96 35.16 9.04
CA MET A 104 8.96 34.75 10.45
C MET A 104 7.73 33.92 10.79
N LYS A 105 6.53 34.34 10.36
CA LYS A 105 5.29 33.55 10.53
C LYS A 105 5.37 32.20 9.83
N ARG A 106 5.89 32.14 8.61
CA ARG A 106 6.08 30.87 7.88
C ARG A 106 7.05 29.95 8.61
N THR A 107 8.13 30.48 9.19
CA THR A 107 9.07 29.66 9.98
C THR A 107 8.44 29.18 11.28
N GLU A 108 7.65 30.01 11.98
CA GLU A 108 6.91 29.61 13.18
C GLU A 108 5.85 28.54 12.86
N ASP A 109 5.12 28.68 11.76
CA ASP A 109 4.11 27.70 11.35
C ASP A 109 4.76 26.38 10.92
N LYS A 110 5.96 26.42 10.32
CA LYS A 110 6.77 25.22 10.03
C LYS A 110 7.21 24.50 11.31
N VAL A 111 7.56 25.24 12.37
CA VAL A 111 7.89 24.64 13.68
C VAL A 111 6.66 24.02 14.32
N LYS A 112 5.51 24.71 14.31
CA LYS A 112 4.24 24.17 14.84
C LYS A 112 3.79 22.91 14.10
N LEU A 113 4.00 22.84 12.79
CA LEU A 113 3.71 21.63 12.02
C LEU A 113 4.57 20.45 12.47
N LYS A 114 5.88 20.66 12.67
CA LYS A 114 6.77 19.62 13.21
C LYS A 114 6.38 19.20 14.63
N GLU A 115 5.94 20.14 15.47
CA GLU A 115 5.43 19.83 16.81
C GLU A 115 4.13 19.00 16.75
N LEU A 116 3.21 19.34 15.84
CA LEU A 116 1.98 18.57 15.61
C LEU A 116 2.27 17.16 15.10
N GLU A 117 3.22 16.99 14.18
CA GLU A 117 3.67 15.68 13.70
C GLU A 117 4.27 14.85 14.84
N LYS A 118 5.12 15.46 15.68
CA LYS A 118 5.65 14.80 16.88
C LYS A 118 4.55 14.35 17.83
N HIS A 119 3.55 15.21 18.09
CA HIS A 119 2.40 14.83 18.93
C HIS A 119 1.53 13.75 18.30
N LYS A 120 1.38 13.74 16.98
CA LYS A 120 0.66 12.69 16.25
C LYS A 120 1.37 11.34 16.40
N ILE A 121 2.69 11.29 16.24
CA ILE A 121 3.50 10.08 16.43
C ILE A 121 3.38 9.60 17.88
N GLN A 122 3.46 10.50 18.87
CA GLN A 122 3.26 10.14 20.28
C GLN A 122 1.85 9.56 20.53
N LEU A 123 0.82 10.08 19.88
CA LEU A 123 -0.55 9.57 19.97
C LEU A 123 -0.68 8.18 19.34
N GLU A 124 -0.04 7.96 18.19
CA GLU A 124 0.00 6.66 17.51
C GLU A 124 0.71 5.62 18.37
N GLN A 125 1.87 5.96 18.94
CA GLN A 125 2.61 5.09 19.88
C GLN A 125 1.80 4.76 21.13
N LEU A 126 1.12 5.74 21.73
CA LEU A 126 0.24 5.51 22.88
C LEU A 126 -0.95 4.62 22.52
N GLN A 127 -1.50 4.77 21.32
CA GLN A 127 -2.60 3.93 20.85
C GLN A 127 -2.15 2.49 20.57
N GLU A 128 -0.97 2.29 20.00
CA GLU A 128 -0.34 0.97 19.84
C GLU A 128 -0.05 0.32 21.19
N TRP A 129 0.52 1.07 22.14
CA TRP A 129 0.78 0.57 23.49
C TRP A 129 -0.52 0.19 24.22
N LYS A 130 -1.58 0.98 24.05
CA LYS A 130 -2.93 0.66 24.55
C LYS A 130 -3.48 -0.62 23.92
N ASN A 131 -3.31 -0.82 22.62
CA ASN A 131 -3.75 -2.04 21.95
C ASN A 131 -2.97 -3.27 22.45
N LYS A 132 -1.63 -3.16 22.57
CA LYS A 132 -0.78 -4.22 23.14
C LYS A 132 -1.17 -4.57 24.58
N MET A 133 -1.39 -3.56 25.42
CA MET A 133 -1.87 -3.78 26.80
C MET A 133 -3.26 -4.42 26.84
N GLN A 134 -4.15 -4.05 25.91
CA GLN A 134 -5.48 -4.67 25.81
C GLN A 134 -5.39 -6.14 25.35
N GLU A 135 -4.49 -6.45 24.42
CA GLU A 135 -4.21 -7.83 23.99
C GLU A 135 -3.62 -8.66 25.14
N GLN A 136 -2.60 -8.14 25.84
CA GLN A 136 -2.05 -8.79 27.03
C GLN A 136 -3.10 -9.01 28.13
N GLN A 137 -3.97 -8.02 28.37
CA GLN A 137 -5.09 -8.17 29.31
C GLN A 137 -6.07 -9.26 28.86
N ASN A 138 -6.36 -9.36 27.57
CA ASN A 138 -7.24 -10.40 27.02
C ASN A 138 -6.60 -11.80 27.13
N ASP A 139 -5.31 -11.91 26.85
CA ASP A 139 -4.55 -13.17 26.95
C ASP A 139 -4.44 -13.64 28.40
N LEU A 140 -4.12 -12.75 29.34
CA LEU A 140 -4.14 -13.06 30.77
C LEU A 140 -5.54 -13.48 31.23
N THR A 141 -6.59 -12.82 30.75
CA THR A 141 -7.98 -13.20 31.08
C THR A 141 -8.33 -14.58 30.51
N LYS A 142 -7.80 -14.94 29.34
CA LYS A 142 -7.99 -16.26 28.72
C LYS A 142 -7.25 -17.35 29.49
N GLN A 143 -5.97 -17.14 29.82
CA GLN A 143 -5.18 -18.07 30.63
C GLN A 143 -5.80 -18.28 32.01
N LEU A 144 -6.32 -17.22 32.65
CA LEU A 144 -7.01 -17.32 33.94
C LEU A 144 -8.30 -18.17 33.83
N LYS A 145 -9.04 -18.04 32.72
CA LYS A 145 -10.22 -18.90 32.47
C LYS A 145 -9.84 -20.36 32.22
N GLU A 146 -8.77 -20.60 31.45
CA GLU A 146 -8.26 -21.95 31.16
C GLU A 146 -7.77 -22.62 32.45
N ALA A 147 -6.94 -21.94 33.25
CA ALA A 147 -6.49 -22.44 34.56
C ALA A 147 -7.68 -22.71 35.52
N LYS A 148 -8.72 -21.86 35.53
CA LYS A 148 -9.94 -22.13 36.31
C LYS A 148 -10.71 -23.35 35.82
N LYS A 149 -10.72 -23.61 34.51
CA LYS A 149 -11.36 -24.78 33.92
C LYS A 149 -10.60 -26.05 34.28
N GLU A 150 -9.29 -26.06 34.14
CA GLU A 150 -8.43 -27.18 34.54
C GLU A 150 -8.53 -27.48 36.03
N ALA A 151 -8.55 -26.45 36.89
CA ALA A 151 -8.74 -26.63 38.33
C ALA A 151 -10.11 -27.26 38.65
N LYS A 152 -11.16 -26.88 37.92
CA LYS A 152 -12.50 -27.46 38.07
C LYS A 152 -12.56 -28.91 37.58
N GLU A 153 -11.94 -29.22 36.46
CA GLU A 153 -11.84 -30.59 35.93
C GLU A 153 -11.03 -31.49 36.86
N ALA A 154 -9.93 -30.99 37.44
CA ALA A 154 -9.16 -31.72 38.45
C ALA A 154 -9.96 -31.98 39.73
N GLN A 155 -10.79 -31.01 40.15
CA GLN A 155 -11.68 -31.17 41.29
C GLN A 155 -12.79 -32.19 41.02
N GLU A 156 -13.42 -32.15 39.83
CA GLU A 156 -14.44 -33.13 39.41
C GLU A 156 -13.83 -34.54 39.31
N ALA A 157 -12.61 -34.67 38.78
CA ALA A 157 -11.90 -35.95 38.74
C ALA A 157 -11.63 -36.48 40.15
N LYS A 158 -11.21 -35.62 41.09
CA LYS A 158 -11.02 -36.00 42.49
C LYS A 158 -12.33 -36.43 43.15
N GLU A 159 -13.43 -35.71 42.92
CA GLU A 159 -14.75 -36.07 43.44
C GLU A 159 -15.18 -37.45 42.92
N HIS A 160 -15.00 -37.71 41.63
CA HIS A 160 -15.26 -39.02 41.03
C HIS A 160 -14.40 -40.13 41.66
N TYR A 161 -13.10 -39.90 41.84
CA TYR A 161 -12.23 -40.87 42.54
C TYR A 161 -12.67 -41.08 44.00
N MET A 162 -13.15 -40.04 44.68
CA MET A 162 -13.66 -40.17 46.05
C MET A 162 -14.96 -40.98 46.09
N GLU A 163 -15.85 -40.81 45.12
CA GLU A 163 -17.07 -41.61 44.97
C GLU A 163 -16.73 -43.07 44.69
N GLU A 164 -15.81 -43.36 43.75
CA GLU A 164 -15.34 -44.73 43.50
C GLU A 164 -14.71 -45.35 44.75
N MET A 165 -13.92 -44.59 45.50
CA MET A 165 -13.34 -45.07 46.77
C MET A 165 -14.42 -45.36 47.82
N ALA A 166 -15.47 -44.53 47.89
CA ALA A 166 -16.61 -44.79 48.78
C ALA A 166 -17.37 -46.07 48.36
N ASP A 167 -17.67 -46.25 47.08
CA ASP A 167 -18.31 -47.46 46.56
C ASP A 167 -17.46 -48.72 46.84
N THR A 168 -16.13 -48.63 46.72
CA THR A 168 -15.24 -49.75 47.08
C THR A 168 -15.22 -50.01 48.59
N ALA A 169 -15.30 -48.96 49.42
CA ALA A 169 -15.40 -49.12 50.87
C ALA A 169 -16.72 -49.79 51.27
N ASP A 170 -17.85 -49.36 50.70
CA ASP A 170 -19.16 -49.98 50.89
C ASP A 170 -19.16 -51.46 50.44
N ALA A 171 -18.52 -51.77 49.31
CA ALA A 171 -18.37 -53.15 48.83
C ALA A 171 -17.52 -54.00 49.79
N ILE A 172 -16.47 -53.42 50.38
CA ILE A 172 -15.68 -54.07 51.43
C ILE A 172 -16.53 -54.30 52.68
N GLU A 173 -17.29 -53.30 53.14
CA GLU A 173 -18.17 -53.40 54.31
C GLU A 173 -19.19 -54.53 54.14
N MET A 174 -19.84 -54.60 52.98
CA MET A 174 -20.76 -55.69 52.62
C MET A 174 -20.08 -57.06 52.64
N ALA A 175 -18.86 -57.16 52.09
CA ALA A 175 -18.09 -58.41 52.10
C ALA A 175 -17.66 -58.81 53.53
N THR A 176 -17.32 -57.85 54.40
CA THR A 176 -17.03 -58.12 55.81
C THR A 176 -18.27 -58.58 56.56
N LEU A 177 -19.44 -58.00 56.32
CA LEU A 177 -20.70 -58.45 56.93
C LEU A 177 -21.05 -59.88 56.52
N ASP A 178 -20.94 -60.23 55.23
CA ASP A 178 -21.16 -61.60 54.76
C ASP A 178 -20.19 -62.60 55.41
N LYS A 179 -18.94 -62.18 55.62
CA LYS A 179 -17.92 -62.97 56.32
C LYS A 179 -18.29 -63.15 57.80
N GLU A 180 -18.66 -62.09 58.51
CA GLU A 180 -19.08 -62.15 59.92
C GLU A 180 -20.32 -63.04 60.09
N MET A 181 -21.30 -62.92 59.19
CA MET A 181 -22.49 -63.78 59.17
C MET A 181 -22.15 -65.26 58.88
N ALA A 182 -21.10 -65.53 58.12
CA ALA A 182 -20.61 -66.89 57.90
C ALA A 182 -19.84 -67.43 59.11
N GLU A 183 -19.03 -66.58 59.77
CA GLU A 183 -18.30 -66.90 61.00
C GLU A 183 -19.28 -67.19 62.14
N GLU A 184 -20.31 -66.37 62.37
CA GLU A 184 -21.33 -66.60 63.41
C GLU A 184 -22.08 -67.92 63.18
N ARG A 185 -22.45 -68.24 61.93
CA ARG A 185 -23.04 -69.54 61.59
C ARG A 185 -22.10 -70.69 61.87
N ALA A 186 -20.81 -70.56 61.55
CA ALA A 186 -19.81 -71.58 61.81
C ALA A 186 -19.59 -71.77 63.32
N GLU A 187 -19.50 -70.69 64.09
CA GLU A 187 -19.38 -70.71 65.55
C GLU A 187 -20.62 -71.32 66.22
N SER A 188 -21.81 -71.00 65.73
CA SER A 188 -23.07 -71.61 66.20
C SER A 188 -23.09 -73.12 65.98
N LEU A 189 -22.74 -73.59 64.78
CA LEU A 189 -22.62 -75.03 64.50
C LEU A 189 -21.50 -75.69 65.34
N GLN A 190 -20.40 -74.97 65.59
CA GLN A 190 -19.31 -75.45 66.44
C GLN A 190 -19.80 -75.65 67.88
N GLN A 191 -20.55 -74.70 68.44
CA GLN A 191 -21.16 -74.81 69.77
C GLN A 191 -22.16 -75.98 69.86
N GLU A 192 -22.97 -76.21 68.82
CA GLU A 192 -23.86 -77.38 68.77
C GLU A 192 -23.06 -78.69 68.81
N VAL A 193 -21.97 -78.78 68.05
CA VAL A 193 -21.06 -79.95 68.06
C VAL A 193 -20.42 -80.14 69.43
N GLU A 194 -19.97 -79.07 70.09
CA GLU A 194 -19.41 -79.11 71.44
C GLU A 194 -20.44 -79.59 72.47
N SER A 195 -21.68 -79.06 72.42
CA SER A 195 -22.76 -79.50 73.31
C SER A 195 -23.13 -80.98 73.13
N LEU A 196 -23.03 -81.52 71.90
CA LEU A 196 -23.24 -82.94 71.61
C LEU A 196 -22.10 -83.80 72.14
N LYS A 197 -20.86 -83.30 72.10
CA LYS A 197 -19.70 -83.97 72.71
C LYS A 197 -19.81 -84.02 74.23
N GLU A 198 -20.22 -82.93 74.89
CA GLU A 198 -20.43 -82.92 76.35
C GLU A 198 -21.46 -83.98 76.78
N LYS A 199 -22.59 -84.08 76.07
CA LYS A 199 -23.60 -85.13 76.32
C LYS A 199 -23.06 -86.55 76.10
N LEU A 200 -22.17 -86.73 75.12
CA LEU A 200 -21.49 -88.01 74.90
C LEU A 200 -20.57 -88.35 76.07
N ASP A 201 -19.81 -87.38 76.56
CA ASP A 201 -18.90 -87.54 77.69
C ASP A 201 -19.65 -87.84 78.99
N GLU A 202 -20.78 -87.17 79.27
CA GLU A 202 -21.67 -87.47 80.41
C GLU A 202 -22.19 -88.91 80.38
N LEU A 203 -22.73 -89.35 79.23
CA LEU A 203 -23.19 -90.73 79.04
C LEU A 203 -22.06 -91.76 79.21
N THR A 204 -20.85 -91.39 78.79
CA THR A 204 -19.66 -92.24 78.95
C THR A 204 -19.28 -92.36 80.43
N MET A 205 -19.34 -91.26 81.17
CA MET A 205 -19.08 -91.22 82.60
C MET A 205 -20.12 -92.00 83.41
N ASP A 206 -21.41 -91.94 83.04
CA ASP A 206 -22.46 -92.77 83.65
C ASP A 206 -22.20 -94.28 83.44
N LEU A 207 -21.71 -94.68 82.26
CA LEU A 207 -21.30 -96.06 82.00
C LEU A 207 -20.08 -96.49 82.84
N GLU A 208 -19.16 -95.58 83.13
CA GLU A 208 -18.02 -95.83 83.99
C GLU A 208 -18.44 -95.97 85.46
N ILE A 209 -19.37 -95.13 85.94
CA ILE A 209 -19.93 -95.22 87.30
C ILE A 209 -20.69 -96.54 87.48
N LEU A 210 -21.53 -96.94 86.52
CA LEU A 210 -22.23 -98.23 86.54
C LEU A 210 -21.27 -99.42 86.58
N LYS A 211 -20.10 -99.33 85.93
CA LYS A 211 -19.05 -100.36 86.04
C LYS A 211 -18.42 -100.38 87.43
N HIS A 212 -18.14 -99.22 88.03
CA HIS A 212 -17.58 -99.14 89.38
C HIS A 212 -18.56 -99.57 90.48
N GLU A 213 -19.85 -99.28 90.35
CA GLU A 213 -20.87 -99.76 91.30
C GLU A 213 -21.02 -101.30 91.29
N ILE A 214 -20.65 -101.98 90.19
CA ILE A 214 -20.60 -103.45 90.10
C ILE A 214 -19.36 -104.02 90.81
N GLU A 215 -18.26 -103.27 90.87
CA GLU A 215 -17.00 -103.71 91.49
C GLU A 215 -16.98 -103.51 93.02
N GLU A 216 -17.83 -102.64 93.59
CA GLU A 216 -17.81 -102.22 95.00
C GLU A 216 -18.78 -102.99 95.94
N LYS A 217 -18.85 -104.33 95.82
CA LYS A 217 -19.50 -105.21 96.82
C LYS A 217 -18.64 -106.42 97.16
N GLY A 218 -17.85 -106.33 98.25
CA GLY A 218 -17.17 -107.49 98.84
C GLY A 218 -16.14 -107.15 99.92
N SER A 219 -16.57 -107.25 101.19
CA SER A 219 -15.83 -107.28 102.48
C SER A 219 -14.57 -108.17 102.51
N ASP A 220 -13.59 -108.12 103.42
CA ASP A 220 -13.15 -107.32 104.58
C ASP A 220 -11.89 -108.09 105.10
N GLY A 221 -10.92 -107.45 105.78
CA GLY A 221 -9.73 -108.20 106.25
C GLY A 221 -8.55 -107.37 106.73
N ALA A 222 -8.63 -106.95 107.99
CA ALA A 222 -7.76 -106.01 108.67
C ALA A 222 -6.31 -106.46 108.98
N ALA A 223 -5.48 -105.43 109.19
CA ALA A 223 -4.33 -105.40 110.11
C ALA A 223 -3.00 -106.09 109.69
N SER A 224 -2.50 -105.72 108.51
CA SER A 224 -1.07 -105.37 108.31
C SER A 224 -0.92 -103.95 107.70
N SER A 225 -2.02 -103.19 107.64
CA SER A 225 -2.16 -102.05 106.73
C SER A 225 -1.64 -100.70 107.23
N TYR A 226 -1.20 -100.54 108.48
CA TYR A 226 -0.76 -99.21 108.93
C TYR A 226 0.68 -98.88 108.46
N HIS A 227 1.58 -99.86 108.45
CA HIS A 227 2.97 -99.65 108.00
C HIS A 227 3.10 -99.66 106.47
N VAL A 228 2.26 -100.46 105.80
CA VAL A 228 2.10 -100.42 104.34
C VAL A 228 1.41 -99.12 103.90
N LYS A 229 0.33 -98.67 104.57
CA LYS A 229 -0.30 -97.37 104.25
C LYS A 229 0.64 -96.19 104.43
N GLN A 230 1.51 -96.18 105.44
CA GLN A 230 2.45 -95.06 105.61
C GLN A 230 3.51 -95.02 104.49
N LEU A 231 3.97 -96.17 103.99
CA LEU A 231 4.86 -96.27 102.84
C LEU A 231 4.14 -96.04 101.49
N GLU A 232 2.87 -96.43 101.38
CA GLU A 232 2.00 -96.14 100.24
C GLU A 232 1.64 -94.65 100.17
N GLU A 233 1.44 -93.98 101.30
CA GLU A 233 1.15 -92.55 101.37
C GLU A 233 2.40 -91.70 101.10
N GLN A 234 3.59 -92.15 101.55
CA GLN A 234 4.87 -91.54 101.16
C GLN A 234 5.17 -91.76 99.66
N ASN A 235 4.91 -92.96 99.11
CA ASN A 235 5.02 -93.21 97.68
C ASN A 235 3.96 -92.47 96.86
N GLY A 236 2.75 -92.29 97.40
CA GLY A 236 1.67 -91.52 96.78
C GLY A 236 2.02 -90.05 96.66
N ARG A 237 2.54 -89.44 97.73
CA ARG A 237 3.04 -88.05 97.68
C ARG A 237 4.19 -87.87 96.70
N LEU A 238 5.10 -88.84 96.58
CA LEU A 238 6.16 -88.81 95.58
C LEU A 238 5.62 -88.95 94.14
N LYS A 239 4.63 -89.81 93.91
CA LYS A 239 3.95 -89.94 92.60
C LYS A 239 3.19 -88.67 92.24
N GLU A 240 2.45 -88.07 93.17
CA GLU A 240 1.77 -86.79 92.94
C GLU A 240 2.74 -85.62 92.71
N ALA A 241 3.87 -85.59 93.40
CA ALA A 241 4.92 -84.61 93.14
C ALA A 241 5.54 -84.79 91.74
N LEU A 242 5.72 -86.04 91.29
CA LEU A 242 6.19 -86.36 89.94
C LEU A 242 5.16 -85.99 88.86
N VAL A 243 3.87 -86.23 89.10
CA VAL A 243 2.79 -85.82 88.19
C VAL A 243 2.71 -84.30 88.12
N ARG A 244 2.74 -83.59 89.26
CA ARG A 244 2.80 -82.12 89.25
C ARG A 244 4.04 -81.58 88.54
N MET A 245 5.21 -82.22 88.68
CA MET A 245 6.40 -81.83 87.91
C MET A 245 6.22 -82.09 86.41
N ARG A 246 5.60 -83.20 86.03
CA ARG A 246 5.30 -83.49 84.62
C ARG A 246 4.34 -82.44 84.05
N ASP A 247 3.28 -82.12 84.77
CA ASP A 247 2.25 -81.17 84.32
C ASP A 247 2.80 -79.74 84.25
N LEU A 248 3.62 -79.34 85.22
CA LEU A 248 4.36 -78.08 85.16
C LEU A 248 5.34 -78.06 83.97
N SER A 249 6.07 -79.15 83.73
CA SER A 249 6.99 -79.24 82.59
C SER A 249 6.26 -79.23 81.24
N VAL A 250 5.07 -79.84 81.15
CA VAL A 250 4.21 -79.78 79.95
C VAL A 250 3.65 -78.38 79.76
N SER A 251 3.19 -77.73 80.83
CA SER A 251 2.70 -76.34 80.81
C SER A 251 3.80 -75.36 80.40
N GLU A 252 5.01 -75.49 80.96
CA GLU A 252 6.17 -74.68 80.58
C GLU A 252 6.55 -74.89 79.12
N LYS A 253 6.53 -76.14 78.63
CA LYS A 253 6.75 -76.43 77.20
C LYS A 253 5.68 -75.80 76.32
N GLN A 254 4.41 -75.86 76.71
CA GLN A 254 3.32 -75.23 75.95
C GLN A 254 3.46 -73.69 75.93
N GLU A 255 3.80 -73.06 77.05
CA GLU A 255 4.06 -71.62 77.13
C GLU A 255 5.29 -71.21 76.31
N HIS A 256 6.37 -71.99 76.35
CA HIS A 256 7.53 -71.78 75.49
C HIS A 256 7.18 -71.86 74.00
N VAL A 257 6.35 -72.82 73.58
CA VAL A 257 5.89 -72.94 72.19
C VAL A 257 4.99 -71.76 71.79
N LYS A 258 4.11 -71.29 72.68
CA LYS A 258 3.27 -70.10 72.41
C LYS A 258 4.13 -68.84 72.26
N LEU A 259 5.09 -68.63 73.16
CA LEU A 259 6.02 -67.50 73.10
C LEU A 259 6.88 -67.58 71.83
N GLN A 260 7.38 -68.76 71.47
CA GLN A 260 8.13 -68.97 70.23
C GLN A 260 7.29 -68.58 69.00
N LYS A 261 6.03 -69.02 68.91
CA LYS A 261 5.13 -68.64 67.81
C LYS A 261 4.85 -67.13 67.77
N GLN A 262 4.70 -66.48 68.92
CA GLN A 262 4.54 -65.02 68.97
C GLN A 262 5.81 -64.28 68.54
N THR A 263 6.99 -64.77 68.93
CA THR A 263 8.28 -64.23 68.48
C THR A 263 8.47 -64.41 66.98
N GLU A 264 8.11 -65.56 66.42
CA GLU A 264 8.13 -65.82 64.98
C GLU A 264 7.19 -64.88 64.22
N ARG A 265 5.96 -64.68 64.69
CA ARG A 265 5.00 -63.72 64.09
C ARG A 265 5.53 -62.28 64.11
N LYS A 266 6.03 -61.82 65.27
CA LYS A 266 6.65 -60.49 65.38
C LYS A 266 7.89 -60.35 64.50
N SER A 267 8.66 -61.41 64.32
CA SER A 267 9.78 -61.43 63.37
C SER A 267 9.30 -61.22 61.94
N THR A 268 8.25 -61.93 61.52
CA THR A 268 7.69 -61.77 60.16
C THR A 268 7.10 -60.38 59.94
N GLU A 269 6.39 -59.82 60.93
CA GLU A 269 5.86 -58.45 60.84
C GLU A 269 7.00 -57.41 60.75
N LEU A 270 8.05 -57.56 61.56
CA LEU A 270 9.24 -56.70 61.49
C LEU A 270 9.92 -56.78 60.12
N ASP A 271 10.02 -57.96 59.52
CA ASP A 271 10.60 -58.12 58.19
C ASP A 271 9.71 -57.49 57.11
N THR A 272 8.38 -57.62 57.19
CA THR A 272 7.47 -56.92 56.27
C THR A 272 7.59 -55.40 56.40
N LEU A 273 7.62 -54.85 57.60
CA LEU A 273 7.80 -53.41 57.83
C LEU A 273 9.17 -52.91 57.35
N ARG A 274 10.23 -53.70 57.49
CA ARG A 274 11.54 -53.38 56.91
C ARG A 274 11.47 -53.28 55.39
N THR A 275 10.86 -54.25 54.72
CA THR A 275 10.73 -54.21 53.25
C THR A 275 9.88 -53.03 52.76
N GLN A 276 8.82 -52.66 53.49
CA GLN A 276 8.01 -51.48 53.16
C GLN A 276 8.79 -50.18 53.35
N ARG A 277 9.56 -50.07 54.44
CA ARG A 277 10.45 -48.93 54.68
C ARG A 277 11.47 -48.78 53.56
N GLU A 278 12.10 -49.88 53.12
CA GLU A 278 13.08 -49.87 52.04
C GLU A 278 12.45 -49.37 50.72
N LYS A 279 11.26 -49.88 50.37
CA LYS A 279 10.52 -49.42 49.18
C LYS A 279 10.18 -47.93 49.24
N LEU A 280 9.60 -47.46 50.34
CA LEU A 280 9.29 -46.04 50.52
C LEU A 280 10.55 -45.16 50.48
N GLN A 281 11.68 -45.67 50.97
CA GLN A 281 12.96 -44.96 50.91
C GLN A 281 13.52 -44.91 49.48
N GLU A 282 13.30 -45.93 48.66
CA GLU A 282 13.65 -45.93 47.24
C GLU A 282 12.77 -44.98 46.44
N GLU A 283 11.46 -44.99 46.68
CA GLU A 283 10.50 -44.06 46.07
C GLU A 283 10.82 -42.61 46.44
N MET A 284 11.14 -42.34 47.71
CA MET A 284 11.58 -41.02 48.16
C MET A 284 12.84 -40.56 47.42
N LYS A 285 13.85 -41.42 47.29
CA LYS A 285 15.08 -41.09 46.54
C LYS A 285 14.82 -40.84 45.06
N LEU A 286 13.88 -41.56 44.46
CA LEU A 286 13.51 -41.36 43.07
C LEU A 286 12.79 -40.02 42.89
N ALA A 287 11.86 -39.69 43.79
CA ALA A 287 11.20 -38.40 43.81
C ALA A 287 12.20 -37.24 44.00
N GLU A 288 13.18 -37.37 44.91
CA GLU A 288 14.25 -36.39 45.10
C GLU A 288 15.05 -36.15 43.82
N ARG A 289 15.45 -37.22 43.12
CA ARG A 289 16.14 -37.10 41.82
C ARG A 289 15.30 -36.39 40.78
N THR A 290 14.01 -36.73 40.68
CA THR A 290 13.12 -36.05 39.73
C THR A 290 12.94 -34.57 40.07
N ILE A 291 12.91 -34.22 41.35
CA ILE A 291 12.87 -32.83 41.79
C ILE A 291 14.14 -32.09 41.37
N ASP A 292 15.31 -32.71 41.52
CA ASP A 292 16.57 -32.10 41.13
C ASP A 292 16.71 -31.95 39.61
N GLU A 293 16.29 -32.95 38.82
CA GLU A 293 16.22 -32.85 37.36
C GLU A 293 15.26 -31.73 36.90
N LEU A 294 14.10 -31.58 37.55
CA LEU A 294 13.16 -30.50 37.26
C LEU A 294 13.71 -29.12 37.64
N LYS A 295 14.48 -29.00 38.74
CA LYS A 295 15.16 -27.75 39.10
C LYS A 295 16.19 -27.35 38.05
N GLU A 296 17.02 -28.29 37.58
CA GLU A 296 18.00 -28.01 36.52
C GLU A 296 17.32 -27.56 35.21
N GLN A 297 16.16 -28.13 34.87
CA GLN A 297 15.36 -27.67 33.72
C GLN A 297 14.82 -26.26 33.92
N VAL A 298 14.36 -25.90 35.12
CA VAL A 298 13.89 -24.55 35.45
C VAL A 298 15.05 -23.55 35.39
N ASP A 299 16.21 -23.88 35.95
CA ASP A 299 17.39 -23.02 35.90
C ASP A 299 17.88 -22.80 34.45
N GLY A 300 17.84 -23.85 33.63
CA GLY A 300 18.13 -23.76 32.19
C GLY A 300 17.12 -22.90 31.42
N ALA A 301 15.83 -23.00 31.77
CA ALA A 301 14.77 -22.18 31.17
C ALA A 301 14.91 -20.70 31.55
N LEU A 302 15.25 -20.40 32.82
CA LEU A 302 15.52 -19.03 33.28
C LEU A 302 16.73 -18.42 32.57
N GLY A 303 17.82 -19.17 32.39
CA GLY A 303 18.98 -18.69 31.63
C GLY A 303 18.70 -18.45 30.14
N ALA A 304 17.79 -19.23 29.54
CA ALA A 304 17.33 -18.98 28.17
C ALA A 304 16.45 -17.72 28.08
N GLU A 305 15.61 -17.47 29.08
CA GLU A 305 14.78 -16.26 29.18
C GLU A 305 15.64 -14.99 29.26
N GLU A 306 16.66 -14.95 30.13
CA GLU A 306 17.61 -13.83 30.23
C GLU A 306 18.34 -13.55 28.91
N MET A 307 18.72 -14.61 28.17
CA MET A 307 19.34 -14.45 26.85
C MET A 307 18.37 -13.87 25.82
N VAL A 308 17.11 -14.33 25.83
CA VAL A 308 16.06 -13.81 24.95
C VAL A 308 15.77 -12.35 25.26
N GLU A 309 15.70 -11.97 26.54
CA GLU A 309 15.51 -10.57 26.96
C GLU A 309 16.66 -9.69 26.46
N THR A 310 17.92 -10.10 26.71
CA THR A 310 19.10 -9.35 26.25
C THR A 310 19.17 -9.25 24.72
N LEU A 311 18.80 -10.30 23.99
CA LEU A 311 18.74 -10.27 22.52
C LEU A 311 17.61 -9.38 22.02
N THR A 312 16.49 -9.34 22.73
CA THR A 312 15.35 -8.48 22.41
C THR A 312 15.71 -7.00 22.61
N GLU A 313 16.35 -6.65 23.72
CA GLU A 313 16.88 -5.30 23.96
C GLU A 313 17.84 -4.87 22.85
N ARG A 314 18.82 -5.73 22.51
CA ARG A 314 19.76 -5.41 21.41
C ARG A 314 19.08 -5.27 20.06
N ASN A 315 18.06 -6.07 19.76
CA ASN A 315 17.30 -5.93 18.53
C ASN A 315 16.54 -4.60 18.50
N LEU A 316 15.91 -4.21 19.61
CA LEU A 316 15.22 -2.93 19.72
C LEU A 316 16.20 -1.76 19.53
N ASP A 317 17.36 -1.78 20.18
CA ASP A 317 18.40 -0.74 20.02
C ASP A 317 18.90 -0.64 18.57
N LEU A 318 19.11 -1.78 17.91
CA LEU A 318 19.53 -1.82 16.50
C LEU A 318 18.43 -1.31 15.57
N GLU A 319 17.17 -1.66 15.83
CA GLU A 319 16.03 -1.14 15.06
C GLU A 319 15.88 0.38 15.21
N GLU A 320 16.07 0.91 16.42
CA GLU A 320 16.11 2.36 16.66
C GLU A 320 17.26 3.01 15.90
N LYS A 321 18.46 2.43 15.95
CA LYS A 321 19.63 2.93 15.19
C LYS A 321 19.37 2.93 13.68
N VAL A 322 18.75 1.88 13.15
CA VAL A 322 18.37 1.79 11.74
C VAL A 322 17.32 2.84 11.39
N ARG A 323 16.35 3.09 12.27
CA ARG A 323 15.34 4.12 12.07
C ARG A 323 15.96 5.52 12.02
N GLU A 324 16.83 5.84 12.98
CA GLU A 324 17.59 7.10 13.00
C GLU A 324 18.40 7.29 11.71
N LEU A 325 19.16 6.27 11.29
CA LEU A 325 19.97 6.35 10.07
C LEU A 325 19.10 6.54 8.82
N ARG A 326 17.94 5.88 8.74
CA ARG A 326 17.00 6.09 7.62
C ARG A 326 16.45 7.51 7.58
N GLU A 327 16.09 8.08 8.73
CA GLU A 327 15.65 9.48 8.82
C GLU A 327 16.76 10.44 8.35
N THR A 328 18.01 10.22 8.78
CA THR A 328 19.14 11.03 8.31
C THR A 328 19.39 10.91 6.81
N VAL A 329 19.16 9.72 6.21
CA VAL A 329 19.26 9.53 4.76
C VAL A 329 18.19 10.33 4.04
N ILE A 330 16.94 10.28 4.52
CA ILE A 330 15.83 11.07 3.94
C ILE A 330 16.13 12.57 4.00
N ASP A 331 16.64 13.07 5.13
CA ASP A 331 17.03 14.48 5.28
C ASP A 331 18.17 14.87 4.30
N LEU A 332 19.16 13.99 4.12
CA LEU A 332 20.26 14.22 3.18
C LEU A 332 19.79 14.17 1.72
N GLU A 333 18.88 13.26 1.37
CA GLU A 333 18.27 13.16 0.04
C GLU A 333 17.46 14.43 -0.25
N ALA A 334 16.66 14.93 0.70
CA ALA A 334 15.92 16.18 0.53
C ALA A 334 16.83 17.41 0.35
N ILE A 335 17.97 17.45 1.05
CA ILE A 335 18.99 18.50 0.84
C ILE A 335 19.64 18.36 -0.53
N ASN A 336 19.88 17.12 -1.00
CA ASN A 336 20.46 16.89 -2.31
C ASN A 336 19.50 17.29 -3.45
N GLU A 337 18.22 16.93 -3.35
CA GLU A 337 17.19 17.36 -4.29
C GLU A 337 17.10 18.89 -4.37
N MET A 338 17.10 19.58 -3.21
CA MET A 338 17.11 21.05 -3.18
C MET A 338 18.38 21.63 -3.84
N ASN A 339 19.53 20.98 -3.67
CA ASN A 339 20.78 21.40 -4.30
C ASN A 339 20.74 21.20 -5.82
N ASP A 340 20.18 20.08 -6.29
CA ASP A 340 19.99 19.79 -7.71
C ASP A 340 19.04 20.82 -8.35
N GLU A 341 17.91 21.14 -7.71
CA GLU A 341 17.00 22.21 -8.15
C GLU A 341 17.71 23.57 -8.22
N LEU A 342 18.55 23.90 -7.23
CA LEU A 342 19.28 25.16 -7.21
C LEU A 342 20.32 25.22 -8.34
N GLN A 343 20.98 24.10 -8.65
CA GLN A 343 21.89 23.99 -9.80
C GLN A 343 21.18 24.10 -11.14
N GLU A 344 20.00 23.48 -11.29
CA GLU A 344 19.19 23.61 -12.50
C GLU A 344 18.74 25.06 -12.72
N ASN A 345 18.24 25.74 -11.69
CA ASN A 345 17.89 27.16 -11.75
C ASN A 345 19.11 28.04 -12.11
N ALA A 346 20.28 27.76 -11.53
CA ALA A 346 21.52 28.48 -11.86
C ALA A 346 21.94 28.24 -13.32
N ARG A 347 21.78 27.03 -13.84
CA ARG A 347 22.07 26.68 -15.23
C ARG A 347 21.09 27.31 -16.21
N GLU A 348 19.80 27.36 -15.87
CA GLU A 348 18.76 28.01 -16.68
C GLU A 348 19.02 29.52 -16.78
N THR A 349 19.26 30.19 -15.65
CA THR A 349 19.63 31.61 -15.64
C THR A 349 20.92 31.90 -16.41
N GLU A 350 21.93 31.03 -16.34
CA GLU A 350 23.12 31.15 -17.17
C GLU A 350 22.79 31.05 -18.67
N LEU A 351 21.92 30.12 -19.05
CA LEU A 351 21.50 29.92 -20.44
C LEU A 351 20.71 31.13 -20.96
N GLU A 352 19.78 31.68 -20.18
CA GLU A 352 19.07 32.93 -20.52
C GLU A 352 20.03 34.11 -20.72
N LEU A 353 21.02 34.28 -19.83
CA LEU A 353 22.03 35.32 -19.98
C LEU A 353 22.87 35.14 -21.25
N ARG A 354 23.22 33.89 -21.60
CA ARG A 354 23.95 33.57 -22.84
C ARG A 354 23.11 33.87 -24.08
N GLU A 355 21.83 33.52 -24.09
CA GLU A 355 20.92 33.86 -25.18
C GLU A 355 20.76 35.38 -25.34
N MET A 356 20.65 36.13 -24.23
CA MET A 356 20.61 37.59 -24.28
C MET A 356 21.91 38.19 -24.83
N LEU A 357 23.07 37.62 -24.50
CA LEU A 357 24.35 38.02 -25.08
C LEU A 357 24.41 37.73 -26.58
N ASP A 358 23.92 36.58 -27.05
CA ASP A 358 23.89 36.22 -28.46
C ASP A 358 22.94 37.14 -29.26
N LEU A 359 21.75 37.43 -28.71
CA LEU A 359 20.83 38.42 -29.27
C LEU A 359 21.46 39.81 -29.33
N GLY A 360 22.15 40.22 -28.26
CA GLY A 360 22.93 41.45 -28.22
C GLY A 360 24.01 41.49 -29.30
N GLY A 361 24.80 40.42 -29.43
CA GLY A 361 25.84 40.27 -30.44
C GLY A 361 25.29 40.23 -31.87
N GLY A 362 24.09 39.70 -32.08
CA GLY A 362 23.35 39.79 -33.34
C GLY A 362 23.01 41.24 -33.69
N ARG A 363 22.45 42.00 -32.75
CA ARG A 363 22.11 43.42 -32.94
C ARG A 363 23.34 44.28 -33.22
N VAL A 364 24.47 44.01 -32.58
CA VAL A 364 25.76 44.69 -32.84
C VAL A 364 26.21 44.41 -34.27
N ARG A 365 26.25 43.14 -34.70
CA ARG A 365 26.64 42.77 -36.08
C ARG A 365 25.73 43.39 -37.15
N GLU A 366 24.42 43.47 -36.90
CA GLU A 366 23.51 44.15 -37.81
C GLU A 366 23.75 45.67 -37.86
N ALA A 367 24.05 46.29 -36.73
CA ALA A 367 24.41 47.70 -36.68
C ALA A 367 25.73 47.95 -37.42
N GLU A 368 26.73 47.10 -37.26
CA GLU A 368 28.00 47.14 -38.00
C GLU A 368 27.76 47.05 -39.51
N LYS A 369 26.97 46.08 -39.99
CA LYS A 369 26.60 45.98 -41.41
C LYS A 369 25.88 47.22 -41.94
N ARG A 370 24.98 47.81 -41.14
CA ARG A 370 24.31 49.08 -41.50
C ARG A 370 25.30 50.23 -41.62
N VAL A 371 26.30 50.27 -40.74
CA VAL A 371 27.39 51.26 -40.80
C VAL A 371 28.27 51.02 -42.03
N GLU A 372 28.65 49.78 -42.32
CA GLU A 372 29.42 49.44 -43.53
C GLU A 372 28.67 49.84 -44.81
N ALA A 373 27.40 49.49 -44.94
CA ALA A 373 26.58 49.90 -46.08
C ALA A 373 26.48 51.43 -46.20
N ALA A 374 26.30 52.13 -45.07
CA ALA A 374 26.31 53.60 -45.07
C ALA A 374 27.68 54.16 -45.50
N GLN A 375 28.78 53.55 -45.07
CA GLN A 375 30.13 53.96 -45.48
C GLN A 375 30.36 53.74 -46.99
N GLU A 376 29.90 52.63 -47.56
CA GLU A 376 29.94 52.38 -49.01
C GLU A 376 29.14 53.44 -49.77
N THR A 377 27.91 53.73 -49.34
CA THR A 377 27.10 54.79 -49.99
C THR A 377 27.77 56.17 -49.91
N VAL A 378 28.41 56.49 -48.78
CA VAL A 378 29.18 57.74 -48.64
C VAL A 378 30.39 57.74 -49.57
N ALA A 379 31.09 56.61 -49.73
CA ALA A 379 32.21 56.49 -50.66
C ALA A 379 31.75 56.67 -52.12
N ASP A 380 30.61 56.09 -52.50
CA ASP A 380 30.00 56.28 -53.82
C ASP A 380 29.59 57.74 -54.05
N TYR A 381 28.98 58.38 -53.04
CA TYR A 381 28.68 59.80 -53.10
C TYR A 381 29.95 60.65 -53.22
N GLN A 382 31.02 60.33 -52.51
CA GLN A 382 32.30 61.02 -52.64
C GLN A 382 32.91 60.83 -54.03
N GLN A 383 32.87 59.63 -54.59
CA GLN A 383 33.33 59.36 -55.96
C GLN A 383 32.48 60.10 -56.99
N THR A 384 31.16 60.13 -56.78
CA THR A 384 30.20 60.86 -57.61
C THR A 384 30.43 62.36 -57.52
N ILE A 385 30.64 62.91 -56.33
CA ILE A 385 31.01 64.31 -56.12
C ILE A 385 32.34 64.61 -56.83
N LYS A 386 33.32 63.70 -56.75
CA LYS A 386 34.60 63.85 -57.47
C LYS A 386 34.38 63.89 -58.98
N LYS A 387 33.62 62.96 -59.54
CA LYS A 387 33.21 62.95 -60.95
C LYS A 387 32.43 64.19 -61.33
N TYR A 388 31.52 64.69 -60.48
CA TYR A 388 30.80 65.94 -60.71
C TYR A 388 31.73 67.14 -60.65
N ARG A 389 32.75 67.16 -59.78
CA ARG A 389 33.76 68.22 -59.75
C ARG A 389 34.63 68.19 -61.02
N GLU A 390 35.08 67.01 -61.43
CA GLU A 390 35.82 66.81 -62.68
C GLU A 390 34.96 67.16 -63.90
N LEU A 391 33.71 66.72 -63.92
CA LEU A 391 32.73 67.06 -64.96
C LEU A 391 32.38 68.54 -64.92
N THR A 392 32.28 69.18 -63.76
CA THR A 392 32.03 70.63 -63.69
C THR A 392 33.23 71.40 -64.18
N ALA A 393 34.45 70.97 -63.84
CA ALA A 393 35.68 71.56 -64.40
C ALA A 393 35.75 71.34 -65.91
N HIS A 394 35.45 70.12 -66.37
CA HIS A 394 35.40 69.78 -67.78
C HIS A 394 34.24 70.49 -68.50
N LEU A 395 33.07 70.66 -67.90
CA LEU A 395 31.94 71.43 -68.45
C LEU A 395 32.17 72.92 -68.33
N GLN A 396 33.04 73.41 -67.45
CA GLN A 396 33.50 74.79 -67.47
C GLN A 396 34.49 74.99 -68.60
N GLU A 397 35.36 74.02 -68.87
CA GLU A 397 36.26 74.00 -70.02
C GLU A 397 35.52 73.80 -71.33
N VAL A 398 34.55 72.90 -71.35
CA VAL A 398 33.66 72.60 -72.47
C VAL A 398 32.56 73.64 -72.57
N ASN A 399 32.09 74.34 -71.53
CA ASN A 399 31.32 75.59 -71.69
C ASN A 399 32.23 76.69 -72.18
N ARG A 400 33.52 76.73 -71.84
CA ARG A 400 34.42 77.70 -72.48
C ARG A 400 34.57 77.36 -73.96
N GLU A 401 34.61 76.07 -74.31
CA GLU A 401 34.62 75.57 -75.69
C GLU A 401 33.23 75.56 -76.36
N LEU A 402 32.11 75.49 -75.65
CA LEU A 402 30.70 75.55 -76.12
C LEU A 402 30.23 76.99 -76.14
N THR A 403 30.63 77.87 -75.25
CA THR A 403 30.56 79.31 -75.58
C THR A 403 31.33 79.59 -76.89
N SER A 404 32.28 78.71 -77.27
CA SER A 404 32.93 78.62 -78.58
C SER A 404 32.32 77.62 -79.60
N GLN A 405 31.44 76.69 -79.22
CA GLN A 405 30.91 75.56 -80.02
C GLN A 405 29.37 75.41 -79.87
N GLN A 406 28.72 76.29 -79.16
CA GLN A 406 27.28 76.56 -78.97
C GLN A 406 26.94 77.86 -79.72
N GLU A 407 27.93 78.41 -80.45
CA GLU A 407 27.82 78.75 -81.87
C GLU A 407 27.53 77.52 -82.78
N ALA A 408 27.64 76.27 -82.29
CA ALA A 408 27.52 75.03 -83.07
C ALA A 408 26.75 73.92 -82.32
N THR A 409 25.45 74.18 -82.11
CA THR A 409 24.41 73.14 -82.16
C THR A 409 24.20 72.29 -80.88
N ALA A 410 22.99 71.77 -80.74
CA ALA A 410 22.26 71.47 -79.51
C ALA A 410 21.94 69.97 -79.31
N GLU A 411 21.55 69.62 -78.06
CA GLU A 411 20.71 68.47 -77.63
C GLU A 411 21.30 67.05 -77.80
N GLN A 412 20.99 65.96 -77.07
CA GLN A 412 20.12 65.58 -75.93
C GLN A 412 20.48 64.10 -75.56
N GLN A 413 19.90 63.57 -74.46
CA GLN A 413 19.33 62.20 -74.28
C GLN A 413 19.77 61.36 -73.05
N GLN A 414 18.88 60.41 -72.69
CA GLN A 414 18.45 59.89 -71.37
C GLN A 414 18.73 58.39 -71.10
N GLN A 415 18.67 58.01 -69.80
CA GLN A 415 18.16 56.75 -69.14
C GLN A 415 18.90 55.39 -69.38
N PRO A 416 18.83 54.33 -68.51
CA PRO A 416 17.69 53.82 -67.69
C PRO A 416 18.01 53.17 -66.27
N PRO A 417 17.05 52.50 -65.56
CA PRO A 417 17.12 52.15 -64.12
C PRO A 417 17.35 50.65 -63.77
N ALA A 418 17.58 50.37 -62.47
CA ALA A 418 18.02 49.10 -61.86
C ALA A 418 16.90 48.17 -61.35
N GLU A 419 17.21 46.86 -61.31
CA GLU A 419 16.36 45.74 -60.88
C GLU A 419 16.27 45.60 -59.34
N MET A 420 15.09 45.23 -58.80
CA MET A 420 14.85 45.00 -57.36
C MET A 420 14.88 43.50 -56.98
N PHE A 421 15.46 43.18 -55.82
CA PHE A 421 15.63 41.84 -55.24
C PHE A 421 14.57 41.54 -54.15
N ASP A 422 13.95 40.35 -54.16
CA ASP A 422 12.84 39.98 -53.28
C ASP A 422 13.28 39.14 -52.05
N PHE A 423 13.26 39.75 -50.87
CA PHE A 423 13.78 39.19 -49.62
C PHE A 423 12.89 38.11 -48.97
N LYS A 424 11.60 38.02 -49.30
CA LYS A 424 10.68 37.05 -48.66
C LYS A 424 10.96 35.61 -49.09
N ILE A 425 11.32 35.43 -50.36
CA ILE A 425 11.66 34.12 -50.92
C ILE A 425 12.93 33.59 -50.25
N LYS A 426 13.95 34.43 -50.11
CA LYS A 426 15.23 34.06 -49.47
C LYS A 426 15.08 33.67 -47.99
N PHE A 427 14.20 34.34 -47.25
CA PHE A 427 13.94 33.98 -45.86
C PHE A 427 13.21 32.63 -45.73
N ALA A 428 12.22 32.37 -46.59
CA ALA A 428 11.52 31.10 -46.63
C ALA A 428 12.46 29.93 -47.03
N GLU A 429 13.33 30.15 -48.03
CA GLU A 429 14.38 29.20 -48.41
C GLU A 429 15.28 28.87 -47.22
N THR A 430 15.80 29.87 -46.52
CA THR A 430 16.72 29.68 -45.38
C THR A 430 16.06 28.91 -44.24
N LYS A 431 14.79 29.21 -43.92
CA LYS A 431 14.01 28.48 -42.90
C LYS A 431 13.73 27.04 -43.32
N ALA A 432 13.49 26.78 -44.60
CA ALA A 432 13.31 25.43 -45.13
C ALA A 432 14.62 24.61 -45.04
N TYR A 433 15.77 25.21 -45.35
CA TYR A 433 17.07 24.56 -45.19
C TYR A 433 17.37 24.20 -43.73
N ALA A 434 17.12 25.11 -42.78
CA ALA A 434 17.29 24.83 -41.35
C ALA A 434 16.43 23.64 -40.89
N LYS A 435 15.15 23.62 -41.27
CA LYS A 435 14.25 22.49 -40.99
C LYS A 435 14.71 21.18 -41.66
N ALA A 436 15.25 21.24 -42.87
CA ALA A 436 15.75 20.06 -43.56
C ALA A 436 16.95 19.43 -42.81
N ILE A 437 17.86 20.26 -42.30
CA ILE A 437 18.99 19.80 -41.48
C ILE A 437 18.49 19.17 -40.17
N GLU A 438 17.57 19.84 -39.47
CA GLU A 438 16.94 19.28 -38.25
C GLU A 438 16.24 17.93 -38.51
N MET A 439 15.55 17.80 -39.64
CA MET A 439 14.88 16.55 -40.01
C MET A 439 15.87 15.42 -40.32
N GLU A 440 17.00 15.69 -40.98
CA GLU A 440 18.04 14.67 -41.18
C GLU A 440 18.74 14.28 -39.87
N LEU A 441 18.94 15.22 -38.93
CA LEU A 441 19.43 14.90 -37.58
C LEU A 441 18.45 14.00 -36.82
N ARG A 442 17.16 14.35 -36.80
CA ARG A 442 16.11 13.51 -36.17
C ARG A 442 16.01 12.13 -36.83
N LYS A 443 16.15 12.05 -38.15
CA LYS A 443 16.15 10.78 -38.89
C LYS A 443 17.33 9.90 -38.51
N MET A 444 18.51 10.47 -38.31
CA MET A 444 19.68 9.76 -37.78
C MET A 444 19.43 9.26 -36.36
N GLU A 445 18.90 10.09 -35.46
CA GLU A 445 18.56 9.71 -34.08
C GLU A 445 17.53 8.57 -34.03
N VAL A 446 16.45 8.66 -34.81
CA VAL A 446 15.45 7.59 -34.96
C VAL A 446 16.11 6.31 -35.51
N GLY A 447 17.04 6.43 -36.45
CA GLY A 447 17.83 5.31 -36.95
C GLY A 447 18.66 4.63 -35.86
N GLN A 448 19.33 5.42 -35.01
CA GLN A 448 20.09 4.90 -33.87
C GLN A 448 19.19 4.24 -32.83
N ALA A 449 18.07 4.88 -32.46
CA ALA A 449 17.10 4.32 -31.52
C ALA A 449 16.50 2.99 -32.04
N ASN A 450 16.12 2.92 -33.31
CA ASN A 450 15.64 1.69 -33.94
C ASN A 450 16.70 0.59 -33.94
N ARG A 451 17.98 0.94 -34.18
CA ARG A 451 19.08 -0.02 -34.10
C ARG A 451 19.29 -0.51 -32.68
N GLN A 452 19.24 0.38 -31.69
CA GLN A 452 19.32 0.03 -30.27
C GLN A 452 18.19 -0.91 -29.88
N VAL A 453 16.93 -0.59 -30.23
CA VAL A 453 15.78 -1.48 -29.98
C VAL A 453 15.99 -2.84 -30.64
N SER A 454 16.40 -2.89 -31.91
CA SER A 454 16.68 -4.16 -32.60
C SER A 454 17.76 -5.00 -31.91
N LEU A 455 18.82 -4.36 -31.39
CA LEU A 455 19.86 -5.05 -30.62
C LEU A 455 19.31 -5.55 -29.27
N LEU A 456 18.55 -4.73 -28.53
CA LEU A 456 17.93 -5.13 -27.27
C LEU A 456 16.94 -6.30 -27.47
N THR A 457 16.12 -6.23 -28.53
CA THR A 457 15.19 -7.30 -28.89
C THR A 457 15.90 -8.62 -29.17
N SER A 458 17.15 -8.60 -29.65
CA SER A 458 17.93 -9.84 -29.89
C SER A 458 18.35 -10.57 -28.61
N PHE A 459 18.31 -9.91 -27.45
CA PHE A 459 18.55 -10.52 -26.14
C PHE A 459 17.27 -11.06 -25.49
N MET A 460 16.10 -10.79 -26.07
CA MET A 460 14.82 -11.25 -25.52
C MET A 460 14.58 -12.73 -25.86
N PRO A 461 13.98 -13.50 -24.94
CA PRO A 461 13.70 -14.92 -25.18
C PRO A 461 12.59 -15.11 -26.23
N ASP A 462 12.57 -16.27 -26.90
CA ASP A 462 11.54 -16.60 -27.89
C ASP A 462 10.11 -16.50 -27.33
N SER A 463 9.92 -16.72 -26.03
CA SER A 463 8.61 -16.56 -25.37
C SER A 463 8.08 -15.12 -25.43
N PHE A 464 8.96 -14.13 -25.42
CA PHE A 464 8.61 -12.71 -25.54
C PHE A 464 8.16 -12.36 -26.96
N LEU A 465 8.83 -12.95 -27.97
CA LEU A 465 8.63 -12.66 -29.40
C LEU A 465 7.54 -13.50 -30.07
N ARG A 466 7.06 -14.56 -29.42
CA ARG A 466 5.95 -15.36 -29.94
C ARG A 466 4.69 -14.51 -30.06
N HIS A 467 3.82 -14.88 -30.98
CA HIS A 467 2.53 -14.23 -31.13
C HIS A 467 1.73 -14.30 -29.83
N GLY A 468 1.20 -13.15 -29.40
CA GLY A 468 0.52 -13.00 -28.11
C GLY A 468 1.46 -12.99 -26.90
N GLY A 469 2.77 -12.96 -27.13
CA GLY A 469 3.78 -12.72 -26.11
C GLY A 469 3.87 -11.24 -25.75
N ASP A 470 4.71 -10.92 -24.75
CA ASP A 470 4.80 -9.57 -24.20
C ASP A 470 5.26 -8.51 -25.23
N HIS A 471 5.92 -8.93 -26.33
CA HIS A 471 6.26 -8.03 -27.43
C HIS A 471 5.01 -7.43 -28.08
N ASP A 472 4.01 -8.25 -28.41
CA ASP A 472 2.77 -7.79 -29.05
C ASP A 472 2.01 -6.83 -28.11
N CYS A 473 2.03 -7.10 -26.80
CA CYS A 473 1.46 -6.21 -25.78
C CYS A 473 2.09 -4.81 -25.81
N ILE A 474 3.43 -4.74 -25.83
CA ILE A 474 4.16 -3.45 -25.95
C ILE A 474 3.78 -2.74 -27.24
N LEU A 475 3.62 -3.47 -28.34
CA LEU A 475 3.23 -2.87 -29.61
C LEU A 475 1.80 -2.29 -29.57
N VAL A 476 0.86 -2.90 -28.84
CA VAL A 476 -0.46 -2.31 -28.58
C VAL A 476 -0.33 -1.01 -27.79
N LEU A 477 0.48 -1.00 -26.72
CA LEU A 477 0.68 0.18 -25.89
C LEU A 477 1.25 1.37 -26.68
N LEU A 478 2.09 1.09 -27.67
CA LEU A 478 2.61 2.12 -28.59
C LEU A 478 1.63 2.48 -29.71
N LEU A 479 0.78 1.54 -30.13
CA LEU A 479 -0.20 1.75 -31.20
C LEU A 479 -1.27 2.77 -30.79
N ILE A 480 -1.83 2.67 -29.58
CA ILE A 480 -2.95 3.52 -29.15
C ILE A 480 -2.57 5.02 -29.14
N PRO A 481 -1.50 5.49 -28.46
CA PRO A 481 -1.07 6.89 -28.50
C PRO A 481 -0.70 7.35 -29.91
N ARG A 482 -0.10 6.46 -30.72
CA ARG A 482 0.25 6.77 -32.12
C ARG A 482 -0.98 7.06 -32.98
N LEU A 483 -2.06 6.29 -32.81
CA LEU A 483 -3.32 6.53 -33.51
C LEU A 483 -4.01 7.80 -33.04
N ILE A 484 -3.99 8.08 -31.73
CA ILE A 484 -4.51 9.34 -31.15
C ILE A 484 -3.80 10.54 -31.80
N PHE A 485 -2.46 10.53 -31.79
CA PHE A 485 -1.65 11.59 -32.38
C PHE A 485 -1.93 11.79 -33.88
N LYS A 486 -2.00 10.70 -34.65
CA LYS A 486 -2.31 10.77 -36.09
C LYS A 486 -3.70 11.35 -36.34
N ALA A 487 -4.70 10.92 -35.57
CA ALA A 487 -6.05 11.45 -35.69
C ALA A 487 -6.11 12.95 -35.33
N GLU A 488 -5.38 13.38 -34.30
CA GLU A 488 -5.29 14.79 -33.88
C GLU A 488 -4.58 15.65 -34.93
N LEU A 489 -3.48 15.16 -35.51
CA LEU A 489 -2.77 15.84 -36.58
C LEU A 489 -3.68 16.06 -37.79
N ILE A 490 -4.37 15.01 -38.26
CA ILE A 490 -5.28 15.13 -39.39
C ILE A 490 -6.43 16.10 -39.05
N SER A 491 -6.98 16.02 -37.84
CA SER A 491 -8.07 16.91 -37.42
C SER A 491 -7.65 18.37 -37.41
N LYS A 492 -6.47 18.70 -36.86
CA LYS A 492 -5.94 20.08 -36.84
C LYS A 492 -5.68 20.60 -38.26
N GLN A 493 -5.03 19.78 -39.09
CA GLN A 493 -4.73 20.17 -40.47
C GLN A 493 -5.99 20.33 -41.32
N ALA A 494 -7.02 19.50 -41.10
CA ALA A 494 -8.31 19.66 -41.76
C ALA A 494 -9.04 20.95 -41.29
N GLN A 495 -8.99 21.27 -39.99
CA GLN A 495 -9.58 22.51 -39.48
C GLN A 495 -8.90 23.75 -40.05
N GLU A 496 -7.57 23.74 -40.19
CA GLU A 496 -6.79 24.84 -40.78
C GLU A 496 -7.00 24.93 -42.30
N LYS A 497 -6.97 23.81 -43.03
CA LYS A 497 -7.13 23.81 -44.50
C LYS A 497 -8.51 24.31 -44.96
N PHE A 498 -9.57 24.02 -44.20
CA PHE A 498 -10.96 24.35 -44.56
C PHE A 498 -11.55 25.48 -43.70
N ASP A 499 -10.72 26.16 -42.89
CA ASP A 499 -11.12 27.26 -42.01
C ASP A 499 -12.33 26.96 -41.11
N LEU A 500 -12.41 25.77 -40.48
CA LEU A 500 -13.61 25.37 -39.71
C LEU A 500 -13.83 26.18 -38.40
N ASN A 501 -12.85 26.97 -37.97
CA ASN A 501 -12.87 27.68 -36.68
C ASN A 501 -13.66 29.01 -36.69
N ASP A 502 -14.01 29.55 -37.86
CA ASP A 502 -14.80 30.78 -37.98
C ASP A 502 -16.30 30.49 -38.01
N ASN A 503 -17.09 31.31 -37.30
CA ASN A 503 -18.55 31.19 -37.22
C ASN A 503 -19.16 31.02 -38.63
N CYS A 504 -19.67 29.83 -38.91
CA CYS A 504 -20.17 29.35 -40.20
C CYS A 504 -21.43 30.08 -40.73
N VAL A 505 -21.83 31.19 -40.12
CA VAL A 505 -23.16 31.81 -40.28
C VAL A 505 -23.27 32.66 -41.57
N GLU A 506 -22.16 33.10 -42.17
CA GLU A 506 -22.19 34.00 -43.33
C GLU A 506 -21.13 33.66 -44.41
N ARG A 507 -20.98 32.38 -44.78
CA ARG A 507 -20.12 32.01 -45.92
C ARG A 507 -20.90 32.06 -47.24
N SER A 508 -20.39 32.82 -48.20
CA SER A 508 -20.88 32.83 -49.58
C SER A 508 -20.55 31.49 -50.27
N GLY A 509 -21.42 30.99 -51.15
CA GLY A 509 -21.14 29.78 -51.95
C GLY A 509 -21.56 28.44 -51.34
N MET A 510 -22.37 28.42 -50.27
CA MET A 510 -22.80 27.19 -49.58
C MET A 510 -23.61 26.19 -50.43
N ARG A 511 -24.14 26.59 -51.60
CA ARG A 511 -24.78 25.68 -52.57
C ARG A 511 -23.79 24.91 -53.46
N GLY A 512 -22.53 25.33 -53.55
CA GLY A 512 -21.54 24.78 -54.48
C GLY A 512 -20.42 24.00 -53.79
N ALA A 513 -19.29 23.84 -54.49
CA ALA A 513 -18.12 23.08 -54.03
C ALA A 513 -17.62 23.53 -52.64
N ALA A 514 -17.66 24.82 -52.33
CA ALA A 514 -17.28 25.34 -51.01
C ALA A 514 -18.14 24.77 -49.87
N GLY A 515 -19.45 24.57 -50.10
CA GLY A 515 -20.32 23.92 -49.12
C GLY A 515 -20.05 22.43 -48.97
N GLU A 516 -19.73 21.73 -50.06
CA GLU A 516 -19.36 20.31 -50.06
C GLU A 516 -18.04 20.06 -49.34
N GLN A 517 -17.04 20.93 -49.55
CA GLN A 517 -15.76 20.91 -48.85
C GLN A 517 -15.92 21.09 -47.35
N LEU A 518 -16.73 22.06 -46.91
CA LEU A 518 -17.00 22.28 -45.49
C LEU A 518 -17.76 21.11 -44.85
N SER A 519 -18.72 20.53 -45.57
CA SER A 519 -19.47 19.34 -45.13
C SER A 519 -18.53 18.15 -44.92
N PHE A 520 -17.68 17.88 -45.92
CA PHE A 520 -16.66 16.83 -45.85
C PHE A 520 -15.70 17.07 -44.69
N ALA A 521 -15.15 18.27 -44.55
CA ALA A 521 -14.17 18.60 -43.53
C ALA A 521 -14.77 18.49 -42.12
N ALA A 522 -15.98 19.01 -41.90
CA ALA A 522 -16.67 18.88 -40.62
C ALA A 522 -16.93 17.40 -40.28
N GLY A 523 -17.43 16.61 -41.25
CA GLY A 523 -17.68 15.17 -41.08
C GLY A 523 -16.41 14.36 -40.79
N LEU A 524 -15.29 14.74 -41.43
CA LEU A 524 -13.99 14.13 -41.19
C LEU A 524 -13.49 14.43 -39.77
N VAL A 525 -13.54 15.70 -39.34
CA VAL A 525 -13.16 16.13 -37.98
C VAL A 525 -14.02 15.43 -36.92
N TYR A 526 -15.33 15.30 -37.16
CA TYR A 526 -16.22 14.54 -36.28
C TYR A 526 -15.82 13.07 -36.19
N SER A 527 -15.56 12.41 -37.33
CA SER A 527 -15.14 11.01 -37.37
C SER A 527 -13.82 10.78 -36.63
N LEU A 528 -12.85 11.68 -36.80
CA LEU A 528 -11.56 11.63 -36.09
C LEU A 528 -11.72 11.89 -34.60
N SER A 529 -12.59 12.83 -34.20
CA SER A 529 -12.90 13.10 -32.78
C SER A 529 -13.55 11.89 -32.11
N LEU A 530 -14.41 11.16 -32.84
CA LEU A 530 -15.01 9.92 -32.36
C LEU A 530 -13.96 8.80 -32.20
N LEU A 531 -13.04 8.67 -33.16
CA LEU A 531 -11.92 7.73 -33.05
C LEU A 531 -11.05 8.05 -31.82
N GLN A 532 -10.67 9.32 -31.63
CA GLN A 532 -9.88 9.76 -30.48
C GLN A 532 -10.57 9.44 -29.16
N ALA A 533 -11.86 9.75 -29.03
CA ALA A 533 -12.63 9.44 -27.82
C ALA A 533 -12.59 7.95 -27.47
N THR A 534 -12.77 7.08 -28.48
CA THR A 534 -12.64 5.63 -28.27
C THR A 534 -11.21 5.25 -27.91
N LEU A 535 -10.18 5.82 -28.54
CA LEU A 535 -8.78 5.47 -28.25
C LEU A 535 -8.28 5.97 -26.88
N HIS A 536 -8.75 7.12 -26.38
CA HIS A 536 -8.43 7.54 -25.00
C HIS A 536 -9.01 6.57 -23.97
N GLN A 537 -10.20 5.99 -24.23
CA GLN A 537 -10.72 4.91 -23.38
C GLN A 537 -9.79 3.69 -23.38
N TYR A 538 -9.20 3.33 -24.54
CA TYR A 538 -8.16 2.28 -24.57
C TYR A 538 -6.94 2.66 -23.76
N GLU A 539 -6.40 3.86 -23.92
CA GLU A 539 -5.20 4.30 -23.20
C GLU A 539 -5.41 4.20 -21.68
N GLN A 540 -6.55 4.67 -21.19
CA GLN A 540 -6.89 4.52 -19.79
C GLN A 540 -7.07 3.06 -19.37
N ALA A 541 -7.86 2.29 -20.11
CA ALA A 541 -8.17 0.93 -19.77
C ALA A 541 -6.90 0.06 -19.74
N LEU A 542 -5.98 0.26 -20.68
CA LEU A 542 -4.68 -0.44 -20.72
C LEU A 542 -3.78 -0.07 -19.53
N ASN A 543 -3.86 1.17 -19.03
CA ASN A 543 -3.10 1.61 -17.85
C ASN A 543 -3.63 1.03 -16.52
N GLN A 544 -4.85 0.50 -16.49
CA GLN A 544 -5.52 0.05 -15.25
C GLN A 544 -5.89 -1.44 -15.26
N CYS A 545 -5.92 -2.08 -16.44
CA CYS A 545 -6.35 -3.47 -16.57
C CYS A 545 -5.38 -4.48 -15.95
N SER A 546 -5.87 -5.68 -15.68
CA SER A 546 -5.04 -6.79 -15.22
C SER A 546 -4.12 -7.29 -16.33
N VAL A 547 -2.99 -7.89 -15.94
CA VAL A 547 -2.01 -8.48 -16.88
C VAL A 547 -2.67 -9.49 -17.82
N GLU A 548 -3.65 -10.27 -17.35
CA GLU A 548 -4.36 -11.24 -18.18
C GLU A 548 -5.20 -10.58 -19.29
N VAL A 549 -5.90 -9.49 -18.98
CA VAL A 549 -6.68 -8.73 -19.96
C VAL A 549 -5.74 -8.06 -20.95
N TYR A 550 -4.65 -7.49 -20.46
CA TYR A 550 -3.62 -6.87 -21.28
C TYR A 550 -2.99 -7.86 -22.28
N GLN A 551 -2.61 -9.06 -21.82
CA GLN A 551 -2.07 -10.11 -22.69
C GLN A 551 -3.08 -10.56 -23.76
N LYS A 552 -4.38 -10.67 -23.41
CA LYS A 552 -5.44 -10.97 -24.39
C LYS A 552 -5.50 -9.91 -25.48
N ILE A 553 -5.42 -8.63 -25.13
CA ILE A 553 -5.41 -7.53 -26.11
C ILE A 553 -4.13 -7.56 -26.94
N GLY A 554 -2.97 -7.89 -26.33
CA GLY A 554 -1.71 -8.10 -27.05
C GLY A 554 -1.87 -9.09 -28.21
N THR A 555 -2.58 -10.20 -28.01
CA THR A 555 -2.83 -11.18 -29.09
C THR A 555 -3.57 -10.60 -30.31
N LEU A 556 -4.29 -9.49 -30.14
CA LEU A 556 -5.08 -8.85 -31.19
C LEU A 556 -4.28 -7.78 -31.95
N TYR A 557 -3.02 -7.53 -31.57
CA TYR A 557 -2.17 -6.52 -32.20
C TYR A 557 -2.12 -6.61 -33.75
N PRO A 558 -1.94 -7.78 -34.37
CA PRO A 558 -1.85 -7.87 -35.83
C PRO A 558 -3.12 -7.42 -36.56
N GLU A 559 -4.29 -7.58 -35.93
CA GLU A 559 -5.57 -7.12 -36.47
C GLU A 559 -5.76 -5.61 -36.23
N MET A 560 -5.41 -5.14 -35.02
CA MET A 560 -5.52 -3.73 -34.65
C MET A 560 -4.63 -2.84 -35.54
N CYS A 561 -3.37 -3.22 -35.78
CA CYS A 561 -2.43 -2.36 -36.50
C CYS A 561 -2.82 -2.12 -37.97
N VAL A 562 -3.62 -2.99 -38.59
CA VAL A 562 -4.09 -2.82 -39.97
C VAL A 562 -4.95 -1.57 -40.14
N HIS A 563 -5.68 -1.17 -39.09
CA HIS A 563 -6.56 -0.01 -39.12
C HIS A 563 -5.80 1.33 -39.15
N GLU A 564 -4.53 1.34 -38.74
CA GLU A 564 -3.65 2.52 -38.82
C GLU A 564 -3.49 3.04 -40.26
N ARG A 565 -3.51 2.13 -41.24
CA ARG A 565 -3.38 2.48 -42.67
C ARG A 565 -4.45 3.46 -43.15
N SER A 566 -5.62 3.48 -42.50
CA SER A 566 -6.69 4.44 -42.82
C SER A 566 -6.30 5.87 -42.47
N LEU A 567 -5.55 6.08 -41.37
CA LEU A 567 -5.01 7.38 -41.00
C LEU A 567 -3.78 7.72 -41.84
N ASP A 568 -2.91 6.75 -42.13
CA ASP A 568 -1.75 6.96 -43.02
C ASP A 568 -2.17 7.45 -44.40
N PHE A 569 -3.22 6.85 -44.96
CA PHE A 569 -3.80 7.29 -46.23
C PHE A 569 -4.25 8.76 -46.20
N LEU A 570 -4.89 9.21 -45.11
CA LEU A 570 -5.32 10.60 -44.96
C LEU A 570 -4.12 11.56 -44.78
N ILE A 571 -3.08 11.13 -44.06
CA ILE A 571 -1.83 11.91 -43.90
C ILE A 571 -1.12 12.06 -45.25
N ASP A 572 -1.05 10.99 -46.05
CA ASP A 572 -0.45 11.03 -47.38
C ASP A 572 -1.21 11.98 -48.32
N LEU A 573 -2.54 12.01 -48.23
CA LEU A 573 -3.37 12.96 -48.98
C LEU A 573 -3.15 14.40 -48.51
N LEU A 574 -3.04 14.65 -47.20
CA LEU A 574 -2.68 15.97 -46.67
C LEU A 574 -1.31 16.42 -47.17
N HIS A 575 -0.33 15.52 -47.16
CA HIS A 575 1.04 15.83 -47.60
C HIS A 575 1.11 16.18 -49.10
N LYS A 576 0.25 15.56 -49.92
CA LYS A 576 0.14 15.86 -51.36
C LYS A 576 -0.83 17.00 -51.68
N ASP A 577 -1.44 17.61 -50.66
CA ASP A 577 -2.53 18.59 -50.77
C ASP A 577 -3.77 18.09 -51.54
N GLN A 578 -4.01 16.77 -51.51
CA GLN A 578 -5.10 16.07 -52.20
C GLN A 578 -6.25 15.64 -51.27
N LEU A 579 -6.26 16.14 -50.03
CA LEU A 579 -7.40 15.92 -49.13
C LEU A 579 -8.55 16.86 -49.53
N ASP A 580 -9.58 16.32 -50.15
CA ASP A 580 -10.78 17.03 -50.63
C ASP A 580 -12.08 16.18 -50.47
N GLU A 581 -13.23 16.72 -50.88
CA GLU A 581 -14.55 16.11 -50.79
C GLU A 581 -14.71 14.79 -51.57
N THR A 582 -13.78 14.47 -52.48
CA THR A 582 -13.82 13.23 -53.27
C THR A 582 -13.20 12.03 -52.53
N VAL A 583 -12.55 12.28 -51.40
CA VAL A 583 -11.84 11.27 -50.62
C VAL A 583 -12.80 10.27 -49.97
N HIS A 584 -12.50 8.99 -50.14
CA HIS A 584 -13.31 7.90 -49.60
C HIS A 584 -13.02 7.64 -48.11
N VAL A 585 -13.92 8.10 -47.22
CA VAL A 585 -13.77 8.05 -45.74
C VAL A 585 -14.22 6.71 -45.13
N ALA A 586 -14.85 5.81 -45.89
CA ALA A 586 -15.38 4.56 -45.32
C ALA A 586 -14.36 3.66 -44.59
N PRO A 587 -13.05 3.60 -44.95
CA PRO A 587 -12.05 2.84 -44.19
C PRO A 587 -11.86 3.37 -42.78
N LEU A 588 -11.92 4.70 -42.58
CA LEU A 588 -11.87 5.33 -41.27
C LEU A 588 -13.11 4.94 -40.45
N THR A 589 -14.31 4.99 -41.04
CA THR A 589 -15.54 4.55 -40.37
C THR A 589 -15.48 3.08 -39.95
N LYS A 590 -14.89 2.21 -40.79
CA LYS A 590 -14.67 0.80 -40.43
C LYS A 590 -13.69 0.65 -39.27
N ALA A 591 -12.60 1.43 -39.24
CA ALA A 591 -11.66 1.45 -38.14
C ALA A 591 -12.32 1.88 -36.83
N ILE A 592 -13.12 2.96 -36.85
CA ILE A 592 -13.86 3.42 -35.67
C ILE A 592 -14.77 2.31 -35.12
N LYS A 593 -15.59 1.70 -35.99
CA LYS A 593 -16.50 0.61 -35.58
C LYS A 593 -15.75 -0.60 -35.03
N TYR A 594 -14.61 -0.94 -35.61
CA TYR A 594 -13.75 -2.01 -35.13
C TYR A 594 -13.28 -1.73 -33.70
N TYR A 595 -12.67 -0.57 -33.46
CA TYR A 595 -12.17 -0.21 -32.12
C TYR A 595 -13.30 -0.12 -31.08
N GLN A 596 -14.46 0.42 -31.45
CA GLN A 596 -15.63 0.48 -30.56
C GLN A 596 -16.14 -0.92 -30.21
N HIS A 597 -16.26 -1.80 -31.19
CA HIS A 597 -16.71 -3.17 -30.98
C HIS A 597 -15.73 -3.96 -30.10
N LEU A 598 -14.45 -3.85 -30.40
CA LEU A 598 -13.40 -4.55 -29.67
C LEU A 598 -13.30 -4.06 -28.21
N TYR A 599 -13.50 -2.75 -27.97
CA TYR A 599 -13.53 -2.18 -26.63
C TYR A 599 -14.70 -2.76 -25.82
N SER A 600 -15.89 -2.80 -26.44
CA SER A 600 -17.10 -3.36 -25.81
C SER A 600 -16.96 -4.83 -25.44
N ILE A 601 -16.12 -5.61 -26.12
CA ILE A 601 -15.92 -7.03 -25.83
C ILE A 601 -14.86 -7.24 -24.74
N HIS A 602 -13.73 -6.54 -24.83
CA HIS A 602 -12.55 -6.88 -24.02
C HIS A 602 -12.27 -5.92 -22.86
N LEU A 603 -12.81 -4.68 -22.92
CA LEU A 603 -12.44 -3.60 -22.01
C LEU A 603 -13.64 -2.91 -21.32
N ALA A 604 -14.87 -3.35 -21.58
CA ALA A 604 -16.08 -2.73 -21.03
C ALA A 604 -16.18 -2.78 -19.49
N GLU A 605 -15.47 -3.70 -18.83
CA GLU A 605 -15.47 -3.84 -17.37
C GLU A 605 -14.40 -2.99 -16.67
N GLN A 606 -13.57 -2.25 -17.42
CA GLN A 606 -12.50 -1.43 -16.83
C GLN A 606 -13.03 -0.11 -16.25
N THR A 607 -12.31 0.43 -15.26
CA THR A 607 -12.66 1.69 -14.62
C THR A 607 -12.41 2.88 -15.53
N GLU A 608 -13.42 3.74 -15.70
CA GLU A 608 -13.36 4.92 -16.56
C GLU A 608 -13.07 6.20 -15.75
N ASP A 609 -12.28 7.10 -16.33
CA ASP A 609 -12.01 8.43 -15.79
C ASP A 609 -13.13 9.29 -16.34
N CYS A 610 -14.15 9.46 -15.50
CA CYS A 610 -15.32 10.25 -15.81
C CYS A 610 -14.96 11.66 -16.31
N THR A 611 -13.82 12.22 -15.90
CA THR A 611 -13.38 13.56 -16.34
C THR A 611 -12.92 13.55 -17.79
N MET A 612 -12.02 12.63 -18.15
CA MET A 612 -11.53 12.49 -19.52
C MET A 612 -12.64 12.02 -20.46
N HIS A 613 -13.42 11.02 -20.04
CA HIS A 613 -14.58 10.54 -20.78
C HIS A 613 -15.57 11.68 -21.07
N LEU A 614 -15.89 12.51 -20.08
CA LEU A 614 -16.79 13.65 -20.27
C LEU A 614 -16.17 14.74 -21.16
N ALA A 615 -14.86 14.99 -21.05
CA ALA A 615 -14.15 15.95 -21.89
C ALA A 615 -14.20 15.55 -23.38
N ASP A 616 -13.97 14.27 -23.68
CA ASP A 616 -14.07 13.73 -25.02
C ASP A 616 -15.51 13.70 -25.54
N HIS A 617 -16.47 13.37 -24.67
CA HIS A 617 -17.90 13.49 -25.00
C HIS A 617 -18.27 14.90 -25.43
N ILE A 618 -17.82 15.91 -24.70
CA ILE A 618 -18.04 17.31 -25.08
C ILE A 618 -17.34 17.63 -26.40
N ARG A 619 -16.11 17.13 -26.62
CA ARG A 619 -15.33 17.40 -27.84
C ARG A 619 -16.01 16.84 -29.09
N PHE A 620 -16.35 15.55 -29.10
CA PHE A 620 -17.02 14.98 -30.28
C PHE A 620 -18.42 15.56 -30.45
N THR A 621 -19.15 15.86 -29.36
CA THR A 621 -20.47 16.53 -29.45
C THR A 621 -20.33 17.91 -30.09
N GLN A 622 -19.29 18.68 -29.76
CA GLN A 622 -19.03 19.97 -30.42
C GLN A 622 -18.77 19.80 -31.92
N SER A 623 -17.92 18.86 -32.31
CA SER A 623 -17.68 18.57 -33.73
C SER A 623 -18.93 18.08 -34.48
N ALA A 624 -19.82 17.34 -33.82
CA ALA A 624 -21.11 16.94 -34.37
C ALA A 624 -22.03 18.15 -34.60
N LEU A 625 -22.06 19.08 -33.64
CA LEU A 625 -22.80 20.33 -33.78
C LEU A 625 -22.25 21.20 -34.91
N ASP A 626 -20.93 21.19 -35.15
CA ASP A 626 -20.30 21.87 -36.29
C ASP A 626 -20.76 21.27 -37.61
N CYS A 627 -20.79 19.93 -37.72
CA CYS A 627 -21.37 19.25 -38.87
C CYS A 627 -22.83 19.68 -39.09
N MET A 628 -23.64 19.67 -38.05
CA MET A 628 -25.04 20.08 -38.14
C MET A 628 -25.20 21.54 -38.57
N CYS A 629 -24.39 22.45 -38.04
CA CYS A 629 -24.42 23.85 -38.43
C CYS A 629 -24.03 24.06 -39.90
N VAL A 630 -23.02 23.34 -40.40
CA VAL A 630 -22.64 23.37 -41.82
C VAL A 630 -23.80 22.87 -42.68
N GLU A 631 -24.38 21.72 -42.35
CA GLU A 631 -25.50 21.14 -43.12
C GLU A 631 -26.75 22.02 -43.11
N VAL A 632 -27.10 22.60 -41.96
CA VAL A 632 -28.22 23.55 -41.88
C VAL A 632 -27.95 24.81 -42.71
N GLY A 633 -26.73 25.35 -42.67
CA GLY A 633 -26.32 26.46 -43.50
C GLY A 633 -26.42 26.16 -45.00
N ARG A 634 -26.02 24.95 -45.41
CA ARG A 634 -26.17 24.46 -46.79
C ARG A 634 -27.64 24.34 -47.19
N LEU A 635 -28.45 23.65 -46.40
CA LEU A 635 -29.88 23.49 -46.66
C LEU A 635 -30.62 24.83 -46.72
N ARG A 636 -30.25 25.79 -45.86
CA ARG A 636 -30.77 27.16 -45.89
C ARG A 636 -30.39 27.86 -47.19
N ALA A 637 -29.15 27.70 -47.66
CA ALA A 637 -28.73 28.26 -48.93
C ALA A 637 -29.59 27.73 -50.09
N PHE A 638 -30.12 26.50 -50.02
CA PHE A 638 -31.05 25.91 -50.99
C PHE A 638 -32.48 26.47 -50.97
N LEU A 639 -32.87 27.25 -49.95
CA LEU A 639 -34.15 27.96 -49.93
C LEU A 639 -34.16 29.12 -50.94
N HIS A 640 -35.31 29.36 -51.57
CA HIS A 640 -35.51 30.49 -52.46
C HIS A 640 -35.97 31.72 -51.68
N THR A 641 -35.69 32.91 -52.21
CA THR A 641 -36.13 34.19 -51.65
C THR A 641 -37.66 34.19 -51.47
N GLY A 642 -38.13 34.40 -50.24
CA GLY A 642 -39.56 34.35 -49.88
C GLY A 642 -40.06 33.03 -49.27
N GLN A 643 -39.22 31.97 -49.20
CA GLN A 643 -39.57 30.69 -48.54
C GLN A 643 -39.29 30.66 -47.02
N GLU A 644 -39.03 31.80 -46.40
CA GLU A 644 -38.66 31.92 -44.97
C GLU A 644 -39.75 31.44 -43.99
N LYS A 645 -41.00 31.30 -44.46
CA LYS A 645 -42.15 30.82 -43.66
C LYS A 645 -42.55 29.38 -43.98
N THR A 646 -41.79 28.67 -44.81
CA THR A 646 -42.08 27.24 -45.09
C THR A 646 -41.77 26.38 -43.86
N ASP A 647 -42.47 25.26 -43.70
CA ASP A 647 -42.22 24.32 -42.59
C ASP A 647 -40.76 23.87 -42.53
N LEU A 648 -40.10 23.73 -43.68
CA LEU A 648 -38.68 23.44 -43.78
C LEU A 648 -37.80 24.58 -43.22
N ALA A 649 -38.10 25.84 -43.54
CA ALA A 649 -37.36 26.98 -43.01
C ALA A 649 -37.53 27.12 -41.49
N VAL A 650 -38.72 26.82 -40.97
CA VAL A 650 -39.00 26.76 -39.53
C VAL A 650 -38.19 25.63 -38.89
N LEU A 651 -38.21 24.42 -39.46
CA LEU A 651 -37.42 23.29 -38.98
C LEU A 651 -35.91 23.59 -38.93
N LEU A 652 -35.35 24.23 -39.96
CA LEU A 652 -33.93 24.60 -39.98
C LEU A 652 -33.60 25.63 -38.89
N LYS A 653 -34.52 26.57 -38.61
CA LYS A 653 -34.36 27.54 -37.53
C LYS A 653 -34.43 26.86 -36.15
N ASP A 654 -35.38 25.94 -35.97
CA ASP A 654 -35.52 25.17 -34.74
C ASP A 654 -34.27 24.29 -34.48
N LEU A 655 -33.70 23.71 -35.54
CA LEU A 655 -32.48 22.92 -35.47
C LEU A 655 -31.27 23.78 -35.09
N GLU A 656 -31.14 24.99 -35.65
CA GLU A 656 -30.12 25.96 -35.25
C GLU A 656 -30.23 26.37 -33.78
N THR A 657 -31.45 26.65 -33.30
CA THR A 657 -31.68 26.96 -31.88
C THR A 657 -31.30 25.77 -31.00
N SER A 658 -31.69 24.55 -31.38
CA SER A 658 -31.32 23.33 -30.65
C SER A 658 -29.80 23.14 -30.61
N CYS A 659 -29.10 23.30 -31.74
CA CYS A 659 -27.65 23.22 -31.78
C CYS A 659 -26.97 24.29 -30.91
N SER A 660 -27.48 25.52 -30.90
CA SER A 660 -27.01 26.61 -30.05
C SER A 660 -27.20 26.29 -28.56
N ASP A 661 -28.36 25.76 -28.18
CA ASP A 661 -28.66 25.36 -26.80
C ASP A 661 -27.74 24.23 -26.34
N ILE A 662 -27.54 23.20 -27.17
CA ILE A 662 -26.61 22.09 -26.87
C ILE A 662 -25.18 22.64 -26.73
N ARG A 663 -24.71 23.55 -27.59
CA ARG A 663 -23.40 24.21 -27.42
C ARG A 663 -23.29 24.94 -26.08
N GLN A 664 -24.35 25.63 -25.66
CA GLN A 664 -24.37 26.30 -24.36
C GLN A 664 -24.31 25.29 -23.21
N PHE A 665 -25.01 24.16 -23.30
CA PHE A 665 -24.90 23.07 -22.33
C PHE A 665 -23.48 22.49 -22.29
N CYS A 666 -22.87 22.18 -23.44
CA CYS A 666 -21.47 21.75 -23.53
C CYS A 666 -20.51 22.74 -22.84
N LYS A 667 -20.69 24.05 -23.05
CA LYS A 667 -19.90 25.10 -22.36
C LYS A 667 -20.14 25.11 -20.85
N LYS A 668 -21.39 24.94 -20.40
CA LYS A 668 -21.74 24.86 -18.97
C LYS A 668 -21.14 23.62 -18.30
N ILE A 669 -21.20 22.46 -18.95
CA ILE A 669 -20.61 21.22 -18.44
C ILE A 669 -19.09 21.37 -18.36
N ARG A 670 -18.44 21.84 -19.44
CA ARG A 670 -16.98 22.07 -19.46
C ARG A 670 -16.52 22.98 -18.33
N ARG A 671 -17.23 24.08 -18.06
CA ARG A 671 -16.93 25.01 -16.96
C ARG A 671 -17.06 24.42 -15.55
N ARG A 672 -17.75 23.28 -15.40
CA ARG A 672 -17.96 22.59 -14.13
C ARG A 672 -17.06 21.36 -13.97
N MET A 673 -16.23 21.03 -14.97
CA MET A 673 -15.32 19.89 -14.87
C MET A 673 -14.12 20.21 -13.97
N PRO A 674 -13.60 19.22 -13.23
CA PRO A 674 -12.34 19.36 -12.49
C PRO A 674 -11.18 19.74 -13.42
N GLY A 675 -10.28 20.62 -12.96
CA GLY A 675 -9.06 21.01 -13.70
C GLY A 675 -9.23 22.08 -14.77
N THR A 676 -10.44 22.60 -15.01
CA THR A 676 -10.64 23.79 -15.88
C THR A 676 -10.81 25.04 -15.03
N ASP A 677 -9.71 25.69 -14.65
CA ASP A 677 -9.76 26.97 -13.94
C ASP A 677 -10.24 28.08 -14.88
N VAL A 678 -11.52 28.43 -14.79
CA VAL A 678 -12.10 29.60 -15.46
C VAL A 678 -12.32 30.70 -14.42
N PRO A 679 -11.71 31.89 -14.55
CA PRO A 679 -11.90 32.98 -13.60
C PRO A 679 -13.38 33.36 -13.44
N GLY A 680 -13.87 33.37 -12.20
CA GLY A 680 -15.22 33.82 -11.85
C GLY A 680 -16.31 32.74 -11.74
N ILE A 681 -15.95 31.45 -11.76
CA ILE A 681 -16.87 30.33 -11.50
C ILE A 681 -16.35 29.56 -10.27
N PRO A 682 -17.21 29.13 -9.32
CA PRO A 682 -16.79 28.32 -8.18
C PRO A 682 -16.02 27.09 -8.68
N ALA A 683 -14.87 26.80 -8.05
CA ALA A 683 -14.07 25.62 -8.36
C ALA A 683 -14.96 24.36 -8.38
N ALA A 684 -14.68 23.45 -9.32
CA ALA A 684 -15.32 22.14 -9.34
C ALA A 684 -15.22 21.50 -7.95
N LEU A 685 -16.23 20.74 -7.53
CA LEU A 685 -16.25 20.05 -6.24
C LEU A 685 -15.05 19.09 -6.14
N THR A 686 -13.95 19.56 -5.59
CA THR A 686 -12.81 18.73 -5.22
C THR A 686 -13.11 18.11 -3.88
N PHE A 687 -13.39 16.81 -3.85
CA PHE A 687 -13.45 16.09 -2.59
C PHE A 687 -12.03 15.99 -2.02
N LEU A 688 -11.88 16.29 -0.72
CA LEU A 688 -10.64 16.09 0.02
C LEU A 688 -10.15 14.64 -0.18
N GLN A 689 -8.84 14.45 -0.30
CA GLN A 689 -8.19 13.15 -0.56
C GLN A 689 -8.56 12.05 0.47
N GLN A 690 -9.02 12.45 1.66
CA GLN A 690 -9.58 11.58 2.70
C GLN A 690 -10.94 10.94 2.33
N VAL A 691 -11.75 11.61 1.50
CA VAL A 691 -13.08 11.15 1.07
C VAL A 691 -12.98 10.21 -0.13
N THR A 692 -12.04 10.47 -1.05
CA THR A 692 -11.80 9.65 -2.24
C THR A 692 -11.36 8.22 -1.89
N ASN A 693 -10.59 8.06 -0.80
CA ASN A 693 -10.11 6.75 -0.34
C ASN A 693 -11.12 5.98 0.53
N GLN A 694 -12.19 6.63 1.02
CA GLN A 694 -13.19 5.99 1.90
C GLN A 694 -14.43 5.46 1.16
N HIS A 695 -14.64 5.86 -0.10
CA HIS A 695 -15.81 5.42 -0.86
C HIS A 695 -15.44 4.33 -1.88
N SER A 696 -15.55 3.09 -1.42
CA SER A 696 -15.77 1.92 -2.29
C SER A 696 -17.08 2.09 -3.10
N PRO A 697 -17.19 1.51 -4.31
CA PRO A 697 -18.28 1.77 -5.26
C PRO A 697 -19.66 1.24 -4.82
N SER A 698 -19.83 0.77 -3.59
CA SER A 698 -21.08 0.23 -3.04
C SER A 698 -22.02 1.27 -2.44
N TYR A 699 -21.58 2.52 -2.22
CA TYR A 699 -22.39 3.55 -1.54
C TYR A 699 -23.01 4.64 -2.44
N ILE A 700 -22.71 4.66 -3.74
CA ILE A 700 -23.27 5.65 -4.70
C ILE A 700 -24.68 5.25 -5.18
N SER A 701 -25.32 4.26 -4.56
CA SER A 701 -26.71 3.85 -4.85
C SER A 701 -27.77 4.61 -4.04
N VAL A 702 -27.38 5.51 -3.12
CA VAL A 702 -28.33 6.13 -2.16
C VAL A 702 -28.79 7.54 -2.56
N PHE A 703 -28.20 8.18 -3.57
CA PHE A 703 -28.49 9.58 -3.92
C PHE A 703 -29.15 9.85 -5.28
N PHE A 704 -29.48 8.82 -6.05
CA PHE A 704 -30.33 8.96 -7.24
C PHE A 704 -31.49 7.96 -7.19
N PRO A 705 -32.76 8.40 -7.33
CA PRO A 705 -33.86 7.45 -7.48
C PRO A 705 -33.72 6.76 -8.85
N PRO A 706 -34.11 5.48 -8.97
CA PRO A 706 -34.02 4.76 -10.23
C PRO A 706 -34.97 5.35 -11.28
N PRO A 707 -34.64 5.25 -12.58
CA PRO A 707 -35.46 5.79 -13.65
C PRO A 707 -36.68 4.90 -13.83
N GLY A 708 -37.79 5.30 -13.25
CA GLY A 708 -39.08 4.64 -13.39
C GLY A 708 -39.92 4.83 -12.15
N VAL A 709 -40.53 6.02 -12.02
CA VAL A 709 -41.83 6.34 -11.38
C VAL A 709 -41.92 7.86 -11.25
N ILE A 710 -43.10 8.40 -11.57
CA ILE A 710 -43.57 9.78 -11.34
C ILE A 710 -43.43 10.15 -9.86
#